data_AF-A0AAV6ZSL1-F1
#
_entry.id   AF-A0AAV6ZSL1-F1
#
_cell.length_a   1.000
_cell.length_b   1.000
_cell.length_c   1.000
_cell.angle_alpha   90.00
_cell.angle_beta   90.00
_cell.angle_gamma   90.00
#
_symmetry.space_group_name_H-M   'P 1'
#
loop_
_entity.id
_entity.type
_entity.pdbx_description
1 polymer ?
#
loop_
_entity_poly.entity_id
_entity_poly.type
_entity_poly.pdbx_seq_one_letter_code
_entity_poly.pdbx_strand_id
1 'polypeptide(L)'
;MESSGNFSAPGYPSGYPSYTHCIWRISVTPGEKIVLNFTEMDLFKSRLCWYDYIEIRDGYWRKAPLLGRLCGDRIPEPIESSDSRLWIEFRSSSNILGKGFHAVYEAKCGGHIKKDIGQIQSPNYPDDYRPDRQCEWVITVSEGFVVGLTFQTFEFEAHDNCLYDHLQIRDGPSEDSPLIGQFCGYEKPEDIKSTSNTLWIKFFSDSSVNKAGFSANFFKEIDECARPDNGGCAQRCVNTLGSYKCVCDPGYELNQDKKSCEVACGGVISKLDGTITSPGWPNEYPTNKNCVWQVVAPAQYRISLQFEFFELEGNDVCKYDYVEVRSILKTDTKLHGKLCGSEKPEVITSQGNTIRLEFKSDNTVSKRGFKVNFFSDKDECSKENGGCQHECVNTLGSYVCQCKNGYTLHENGHDCKEAGCEHRFVSAEGTVSSPNYPDKYPSRKECTWEISTTSGHRVKLVFNDFEIELHQECAYDHLELYDGPSSKSSILGRFCGSSKPEPIIATTNHMFMRFYSDASVQRKGFQAKYSTECGGRLKAEIQTKELYSHAQYGDNIYPVQANCDWVIVAEDGYGVELIFETFEMEEESDCGYDYMEIYDGYDSTAPRLARYCGSGPPEEIYSAGDSLMIRFHTDDTINKKGFHARYTSTKFQDALHMRK
;
A
#
# COMPACT_ATOMS: atom_id res chain seq x y z
N MET A 1 13.35 17.24 40.54
CA MET A 1 14.16 17.07 41.77
C MET A 1 15.11 18.24 41.84
N GLU A 2 15.43 18.79 43.01
CA GLU A 2 16.36 19.92 43.07
C GLU A 2 17.80 19.45 42.80
N SER A 3 18.45 20.00 41.77
CA SER A 3 19.84 19.68 41.40
C SER A 3 20.88 20.30 42.34
N SER A 4 20.44 21.11 43.29
CA SER A 4 21.27 21.71 44.33
C SER A 4 20.38 22.19 45.46
N GLY A 5 20.86 22.09 46.70
CA GLY A 5 20.13 22.61 47.85
C GLY A 5 21.05 22.76 49.06
N ASN A 6 20.52 23.33 50.13
CA ASN A 6 21.24 23.46 51.39
C ASN A 6 20.41 22.95 52.55
N PHE A 7 21.09 22.56 53.63
CA PHE A 7 20.46 22.16 54.87
C PHE A 7 21.42 22.40 56.04
N SER A 8 20.86 22.59 57.22
CA SER A 8 21.64 22.88 58.42
C SER A 8 21.12 22.12 59.63
N ALA A 9 21.93 22.07 60.67
CA ALA A 9 21.49 21.61 61.98
C ALA A 9 20.29 22.46 62.47
N PRO A 10 19.33 21.87 63.20
CA PRO A 10 18.25 22.64 63.83
C PRO A 10 18.83 23.70 64.76
N GLY A 11 18.32 24.94 64.68
CA GLY A 11 18.79 26.05 65.52
C GLY A 11 20.08 26.74 65.05
N TYR A 12 20.69 26.29 63.95
CA TYR A 12 21.80 27.01 63.31
C TYR A 12 21.35 28.41 62.82
N PRO A 13 22.14 29.48 63.03
CA PRO A 13 23.49 29.52 63.61
C PRO A 13 23.54 29.72 65.14
N SER A 14 22.39 29.82 65.80
CA SER A 14 22.26 30.12 67.23
C SER A 14 22.64 28.95 68.16
N GLY A 15 22.79 27.75 67.61
CA GLY A 15 23.19 26.53 68.32
C GLY A 15 22.12 25.44 68.28
N TYR A 16 22.55 24.18 68.24
CA TYR A 16 21.63 23.04 68.11
C TYR A 16 21.09 22.56 69.47
N PRO A 17 19.84 22.06 69.57
CA PRO A 17 19.30 21.54 70.83
C PRO A 17 19.98 20.22 71.27
N SER A 18 20.05 19.98 72.58
CA SER A 18 20.49 18.70 73.13
C SER A 18 19.49 17.58 72.81
N TYR A 19 19.98 16.34 72.67
CA TYR A 19 19.15 15.15 72.37
C TYR A 19 18.40 15.21 71.03
N THR A 20 18.91 15.98 70.06
CA THR A 20 18.31 16.12 68.74
C THR A 20 18.61 14.90 67.85
N HIS A 21 17.62 14.47 67.07
CA HIS A 21 17.79 13.46 66.03
C HIS A 21 17.11 13.92 64.75
N CYS A 22 17.89 14.09 63.69
CA CYS A 22 17.40 14.52 62.38
C CYS A 22 17.94 13.62 61.29
N ILE A 23 17.11 13.37 60.28
CA ILE A 23 17.46 12.55 59.13
C ILE A 23 17.08 13.33 57.87
N TRP A 24 18.03 13.46 56.96
CA TRP A 24 17.81 13.97 55.61
C TRP A 24 18.00 12.85 54.61
N ARG A 25 17.18 12.90 53.56
CA ARG A 25 17.25 12.00 52.41
C ARG A 25 17.34 12.86 51.17
N ILE A 26 18.47 12.80 50.49
CA ILE A 26 18.72 13.58 49.27
C ILE A 26 18.62 12.62 48.09
N SER A 27 17.85 13.02 47.08
CA SER A 27 17.72 12.30 45.82
C SER A 27 17.79 13.28 44.66
N VAL A 28 18.70 13.02 43.72
CA VAL A 28 18.89 13.77 42.48
C VAL A 28 18.50 12.90 41.28
N THR A 29 18.59 13.43 40.06
CA THR A 29 18.15 12.73 38.86
C THR A 29 18.98 11.46 38.63
N PRO A 30 18.37 10.30 38.29
CA PRO A 30 19.08 9.06 37.96
C PRO A 30 20.20 9.26 36.93
N GLY A 31 21.41 8.77 37.27
CA GLY A 31 22.61 8.99 36.47
C GLY A 31 23.46 10.19 36.91
N GLU A 32 22.97 11.00 37.85
CA GLU A 32 23.76 12.01 38.56
C GLU A 32 24.28 11.46 39.90
N LYS A 33 25.37 12.05 40.37
CA LYS A 33 25.94 11.85 41.70
C LYS A 33 25.73 13.11 42.53
N ILE A 34 25.74 12.96 43.85
CA ILE A 34 25.60 14.05 44.81
C ILE A 34 26.97 14.40 45.36
N VAL A 35 27.38 15.64 45.21
CA VAL A 35 28.56 16.21 45.87
C VAL A 35 28.06 17.02 47.06
N LEU A 36 28.46 16.61 48.27
CA LEU A 36 28.08 17.23 49.53
C LEU A 36 29.26 18.03 50.10
N ASN A 37 29.04 19.33 50.28
CA ASN A 37 30.00 20.29 50.82
C ASN A 37 29.51 20.85 52.15
N PHE A 38 30.34 20.78 53.18
CA PHE A 38 30.09 21.47 54.44
C PHE A 38 30.76 22.85 54.38
N THR A 39 30.00 23.92 54.62
CA THR A 39 30.56 25.28 54.67
C THR A 39 30.91 25.69 56.09
N GLU A 40 30.16 25.19 57.07
CA GLU A 40 30.39 25.42 58.49
C GLU A 40 30.11 24.14 59.28
N MET A 41 30.93 23.85 60.29
CA MET A 41 30.73 22.75 61.22
C MET A 41 31.33 23.10 62.58
N ASP A 42 30.52 22.99 63.62
CA ASP A 42 30.88 23.19 65.03
C ASP A 42 30.00 22.26 65.89
N LEU A 43 30.48 21.03 66.04
CA LEU A 43 29.87 19.96 66.82
C LEU A 43 30.76 19.56 67.99
N PHE A 44 30.17 19.04 69.06
CA PHE A 44 30.93 18.56 70.22
C PHE A 44 31.95 17.48 69.83
N LYS A 45 33.24 17.81 69.97
CA LYS A 45 34.35 16.91 69.62
C LYS A 45 34.48 15.80 70.65
N SER A 46 34.34 14.55 70.21
CA SER A 46 34.50 13.36 71.05
C SER A 46 35.30 12.27 70.34
N ARG A 47 35.90 11.35 71.11
CA ARG A 47 36.61 10.21 70.54
C ARG A 47 35.62 9.35 69.75
N LEU A 48 35.94 9.08 68.48
CA LEU A 48 35.09 8.33 67.53
C LEU A 48 33.68 8.93 67.29
N CYS A 49 33.47 10.21 67.63
CA CYS A 49 32.19 10.90 67.43
C CYS A 49 31.01 10.18 68.11
N TRP A 50 31.19 9.75 69.37
CA TRP A 50 30.18 9.00 70.11
C TRP A 50 28.97 9.82 70.55
N TYR A 51 29.17 11.09 70.90
CA TYR A 51 28.09 11.92 71.44
C TYR A 51 27.31 12.63 70.34
N ASP A 52 27.94 13.62 69.70
CA ASP A 52 27.32 14.45 68.67
C ASP A 52 28.02 14.16 67.34
N TYR A 53 27.25 13.77 66.32
CA TYR A 53 27.80 13.35 65.04
C TYR A 53 26.86 13.55 63.87
N ILE A 54 27.47 13.68 62.69
CA ILE A 54 26.80 13.56 61.38
C ILE A 54 27.28 12.27 60.74
N GLU A 55 26.36 11.41 60.35
CA GLU A 55 26.61 10.16 59.66
C GLU A 55 26.09 10.26 58.23
N ILE A 56 26.96 10.10 57.24
CA ILE A 56 26.62 10.15 55.81
C ILE A 56 26.74 8.75 55.23
N ARG A 57 25.67 8.28 54.57
CA ARG A 57 25.60 6.97 53.93
C ARG A 57 25.24 7.06 52.46
N ASP A 58 25.85 6.19 51.68
CA ASP A 58 25.76 6.11 50.23
C ASP A 58 24.54 5.30 49.76
N GLY A 59 23.37 5.91 49.81
CA GLY A 59 22.09 5.26 49.47
C GLY A 59 20.90 5.94 50.13
N TYR A 60 19.76 5.24 50.20
CA TYR A 60 18.49 5.84 50.68
C TYR A 60 17.97 5.30 52.01
N TRP A 61 18.77 4.49 52.71
CA TRP A 61 18.38 3.82 53.95
C TRP A 61 19.57 3.63 54.90
N ARG A 62 19.28 3.41 56.18
CA ARG A 62 20.27 3.34 57.28
C ARG A 62 21.32 2.22 57.16
N LYS A 63 21.07 1.18 56.36
CA LYS A 63 22.04 0.07 56.14
C LYS A 63 22.95 0.32 54.94
N ALA A 64 22.81 1.45 54.25
CA ALA A 64 23.68 1.80 53.13
C ALA A 64 25.15 1.96 53.58
N PRO A 65 26.13 1.77 52.68
CA PRO A 65 27.55 1.94 52.97
C PRO A 65 27.84 3.28 53.65
N LEU A 66 28.68 3.26 54.69
CA LEU A 66 29.04 4.47 55.43
C LEU A 66 30.13 5.22 54.66
N LEU A 67 29.86 6.46 54.25
CA LEU A 67 30.85 7.35 53.63
C LEU A 67 31.70 8.05 54.69
N GLY A 68 31.08 8.44 55.80
CA GLY A 68 31.80 9.08 56.89
C GLY A 68 30.94 9.36 58.12
N ARG A 69 31.60 9.46 59.26
CA ARG A 69 31.01 9.93 60.52
C ARG A 69 31.85 11.09 61.05
N LEU A 70 31.23 12.25 61.19
CA LEU A 70 31.88 13.54 61.40
C LEU A 70 31.47 14.16 62.74
N CYS A 71 32.40 14.82 63.42
CA CYS A 71 32.20 15.63 64.62
C CYS A 71 33.36 16.61 64.82
N GLY A 72 33.21 17.58 65.73
CA GLY A 72 34.19 18.65 65.93
C GLY A 72 33.94 19.85 65.02
N ASP A 73 35.00 20.61 64.77
CA ASP A 73 35.03 21.90 64.08
C ASP A 73 35.75 21.88 62.73
N ARG A 74 36.32 20.72 62.34
CA ARG A 74 37.07 20.57 61.09
C ARG A 74 36.15 20.23 59.93
N ILE A 75 36.01 21.15 58.99
CA ILE A 75 35.27 20.93 57.74
C ILE A 75 35.91 19.75 56.95
N PRO A 76 35.13 18.72 56.56
CA PRO A 76 35.61 17.62 55.72
C PRO A 76 35.82 18.06 54.27
N GLU A 77 36.59 17.28 53.52
CA GLU A 77 36.62 17.38 52.06
C GLU A 77 35.24 17.06 51.45
N PRO A 78 34.93 17.56 50.24
CA PRO A 78 33.71 17.25 49.51
C PRO A 78 33.43 15.74 49.46
N ILE A 79 32.23 15.34 49.85
CA ILE A 79 31.81 13.93 49.85
C ILE A 79 31.00 13.65 48.59
N GLU A 80 31.48 12.78 47.71
CA GLU A 80 30.78 12.34 46.49
C GLU A 80 30.06 11.00 46.75
N SER A 81 28.79 10.90 46.37
CA SER A 81 28.04 9.63 46.39
C SER A 81 28.43 8.73 45.21
N SER A 82 28.19 7.42 45.33
CA SER A 82 28.36 6.51 44.18
C SER A 82 27.17 6.53 43.22
N ASP A 83 26.01 7.03 43.66
CA ASP A 83 24.74 7.01 42.94
C ASP A 83 23.88 8.25 43.25
N SER A 84 22.66 8.33 42.74
CA SER A 84 21.78 9.51 42.85
C SER A 84 21.10 9.72 44.23
N ARG A 85 21.54 9.03 45.29
CA ARG A 85 20.87 9.06 46.61
C ARG A 85 21.85 9.09 47.78
N LEU A 86 21.58 9.95 48.76
CA LEU A 86 22.29 10.03 50.03
C LEU A 86 21.34 10.00 51.22
N TRP A 87 21.78 9.34 52.30
CA TRP A 87 21.10 9.30 53.58
C TRP A 87 22.01 9.92 54.64
N ILE A 88 21.52 10.94 55.33
CA ILE A 88 22.30 11.72 56.29
C ILE A 88 21.57 11.72 57.62
N GLU A 89 22.26 11.35 58.70
CA GLU A 89 21.74 11.38 60.06
C GLU A 89 22.58 12.33 60.92
N PHE A 90 21.92 13.27 61.57
CA PHE A 90 22.50 14.05 62.65
C PHE A 90 21.93 13.58 63.98
N ARG A 91 22.81 13.33 64.95
CA ARG A 91 22.41 12.96 66.31
C ARG A 91 23.24 13.74 67.31
N SER A 92 22.55 14.35 68.27
CA SER A 92 23.12 15.01 69.44
C SER A 92 22.72 14.24 70.69
N SER A 93 23.66 14.05 71.62
CA SER A 93 23.41 13.41 72.92
C SER A 93 24.16 14.07 74.08
N SER A 94 24.87 15.17 73.81
CA SER A 94 25.57 15.97 74.81
C SER A 94 24.70 17.15 75.31
N ASN A 95 25.04 17.66 76.50
CA ASN A 95 24.45 18.89 77.05
C ASN A 95 25.23 20.16 76.62
N ILE A 96 26.29 20.01 75.82
CA ILE A 96 27.19 21.10 75.41
C ILE A 96 26.88 21.42 73.95
N LEU A 97 26.51 22.67 73.68
CA LEU A 97 25.98 23.08 72.38
C LEU A 97 27.06 23.83 71.60
N GLY A 98 27.41 23.34 70.40
CA GLY A 98 28.08 24.12 69.36
C GLY A 98 27.07 24.82 68.45
N LYS A 99 27.55 25.60 67.45
CA LYS A 99 26.68 26.30 66.49
C LYS A 99 25.92 25.36 65.55
N GLY A 100 26.40 24.13 65.37
CA GLY A 100 25.81 23.13 64.47
C GLY A 100 26.59 23.03 63.16
N PHE A 101 25.90 22.74 62.05
CA PHE A 101 26.53 22.65 60.73
C PHE A 101 25.65 23.29 59.67
N HIS A 102 26.29 23.70 58.56
CA HIS A 102 25.63 24.09 57.32
C HIS A 102 26.28 23.34 56.17
N ALA A 103 25.45 22.70 55.35
CA ALA A 103 25.88 21.91 54.21
C ALA A 103 25.09 22.27 52.97
N VAL A 104 25.77 22.24 51.84
CA VAL A 104 25.22 22.45 50.50
C VAL A 104 25.51 21.19 49.70
N TYR A 105 24.52 20.72 48.96
CA TYR A 105 24.71 19.62 48.01
C TYR A 105 24.46 20.13 46.59
N GLU A 106 25.18 19.56 45.64
CA GLU A 106 24.98 19.77 44.21
C GLU A 106 24.98 18.43 43.47
N ALA A 107 24.20 18.36 42.39
CA ALA A 107 24.17 17.24 41.48
C ALA A 107 25.25 17.40 40.40
N LYS A 108 26.05 16.34 40.22
CA LYS A 108 27.06 16.22 39.18
C LYS A 108 26.69 15.07 38.27
N CYS A 109 26.47 15.36 36.99
CA CYS A 109 26.16 14.33 36.01
C CYS A 109 27.41 13.60 35.50
N GLY A 110 27.25 12.37 35.02
CA GLY A 110 28.32 11.56 34.44
C GLY A 110 29.04 10.62 35.42
N GLY A 111 30.06 9.93 34.90
CA GLY A 111 30.93 9.01 35.63
C GLY A 111 30.83 7.55 35.14
N HIS A 112 31.58 6.67 35.83
CA HIS A 112 31.58 5.23 35.53
C HIS A 112 30.49 4.51 36.31
N ILE A 113 29.59 3.83 35.59
CA ILE A 113 28.48 3.06 36.15
C ILE A 113 28.76 1.57 35.96
N LYS A 114 29.10 0.87 37.05
CA LYS A 114 29.34 -0.58 37.06
C LYS A 114 28.13 -1.32 37.64
N LYS A 115 27.09 -1.52 36.82
CA LYS A 115 25.84 -2.18 37.21
C LYS A 115 25.28 -2.99 36.04
N ASP A 116 24.64 -4.11 36.34
CA ASP A 116 23.97 -4.95 35.33
C ASP A 116 22.61 -4.39 34.90
N ILE A 117 22.04 -3.45 35.64
CA ILE A 117 20.78 -2.78 35.30
C ILE A 117 20.75 -1.40 35.93
N GLY A 118 20.18 -0.43 35.22
CA GLY A 118 19.96 0.89 35.76
C GLY A 118 19.30 1.83 34.75
N GLN A 119 19.22 3.08 35.15
CA GLN A 119 18.60 4.15 34.37
C GLN A 119 19.53 5.36 34.38
N ILE A 120 19.61 6.03 33.23
CA ILE A 120 20.29 7.30 33.05
C ILE A 120 19.29 8.30 32.46
N GLN A 121 19.33 9.52 32.95
CA GLN A 121 18.46 10.59 32.49
C GLN A 121 19.28 11.85 32.24
N SER A 122 18.77 12.72 31.36
CA SER A 122 19.30 14.07 31.24
C SER A 122 19.20 14.81 32.59
N PRO A 123 20.17 15.68 32.92
CA PRO A 123 20.09 16.50 34.12
C PRO A 123 18.75 17.23 34.20
N ASN A 124 18.16 17.29 35.39
CA ASN A 124 16.89 17.96 35.67
C ASN A 124 15.60 17.29 35.14
N TYR A 125 15.69 16.15 34.43
CA TYR A 125 14.51 15.42 33.96
C TYR A 125 13.49 15.13 35.09
N PRO A 126 12.16 15.27 34.88
CA PRO A 126 11.46 15.50 33.60
C PRO A 126 11.37 16.97 33.15
N ASP A 127 11.91 17.91 33.92
CA ASP A 127 11.97 19.31 33.54
C ASP A 127 13.09 19.54 32.51
N ASP A 128 13.07 20.70 31.85
CA ASP A 128 14.06 21.01 30.81
C ASP A 128 15.50 20.96 31.36
N TYR A 129 16.41 20.37 30.59
CA TYR A 129 17.83 20.34 30.95
C TYR A 129 18.43 21.75 30.97
N ARG A 130 19.54 21.94 31.68
CA ARG A 130 20.21 23.25 31.74
C ARG A 130 21.10 23.48 30.52
N PRO A 131 21.29 24.74 30.08
CA PRO A 131 22.25 25.07 29.04
C PRO A 131 23.69 24.84 29.50
N ASP A 132 24.61 24.72 28.54
CA ASP A 132 26.06 24.55 28.73
C ASP A 132 26.43 23.35 29.61
N ARG A 133 25.70 22.23 29.46
CA ARG A 133 25.95 21.00 30.21
C ARG A 133 26.58 19.93 29.34
N GLN A 134 27.67 19.36 29.86
CA GLN A 134 28.31 18.18 29.29
C GLN A 134 28.36 17.08 30.35
N CYS A 135 27.79 15.93 30.02
CA CYS A 135 27.76 14.77 30.90
C CYS A 135 28.27 13.55 30.14
N GLU A 136 29.19 12.81 30.75
CA GLU A 136 29.79 11.62 30.13
C GLU A 136 29.61 10.42 31.05
N TRP A 137 28.96 9.36 30.55
CA TRP A 137 28.74 8.12 31.28
C TRP A 137 29.46 6.97 30.61
N VAL A 138 30.15 6.15 31.41
CA VAL A 138 30.72 4.88 30.98
C VAL A 138 29.99 3.75 31.69
N ILE A 139 29.11 3.07 30.96
CA ILE A 139 28.35 1.93 31.47
C ILE A 139 29.20 0.68 31.30
N THR A 140 29.32 -0.13 32.35
CA THR A 140 30.00 -1.42 32.32
C THR A 140 29.13 -2.46 32.98
N VAL A 141 28.75 -3.49 32.22
CA VAL A 141 28.04 -4.66 32.74
C VAL A 141 29.03 -5.80 33.02
N SER A 142 28.55 -6.86 33.66
CA SER A 142 29.33 -8.07 33.94
C SER A 142 30.08 -8.60 32.71
N GLU A 143 31.30 -9.10 32.92
CA GLU A 143 32.13 -9.67 31.85
C GLU A 143 31.44 -10.84 31.14
N GLY A 144 31.63 -10.94 29.82
CA GLY A 144 31.03 -11.97 28.97
C GLY A 144 29.61 -11.65 28.47
N PHE A 145 29.06 -10.49 28.84
CA PHE A 145 27.76 -10.01 28.36
C PHE A 145 27.91 -8.67 27.63
N VAL A 146 26.85 -8.25 26.94
CA VAL A 146 26.81 -6.96 26.26
C VAL A 146 25.77 -6.03 26.91
N VAL A 147 25.92 -4.73 26.70
CA VAL A 147 24.99 -3.71 27.16
C VAL A 147 23.85 -3.55 26.16
N GLY A 148 22.61 -3.69 26.63
CA GLY A 148 21.40 -3.22 25.93
C GLY A 148 20.96 -1.86 26.50
N LEU A 149 20.54 -0.95 25.62
CA LEU A 149 20.09 0.40 25.96
C LEU A 149 18.76 0.69 25.26
N THR A 150 17.75 1.08 26.03
CA THR A 150 16.41 1.43 25.52
C THR A 150 15.97 2.80 26.01
N PHE A 151 15.41 3.61 25.11
CA PHE A 151 14.89 4.92 25.45
C PHE A 151 13.41 4.84 25.86
N GLN A 152 13.04 5.49 26.95
CA GLN A 152 11.64 5.71 27.34
C GLN A 152 11.11 7.01 26.75
N THR A 153 11.94 8.06 26.77
CA THR A 153 11.63 9.40 26.26
C THR A 153 12.90 10.00 25.63
N PHE A 154 12.72 10.85 24.62
CA PHE A 154 13.81 11.49 23.90
C PHE A 154 13.32 12.80 23.25
N GLU A 155 13.74 13.94 23.79
CA GLU A 155 13.38 15.27 23.33
C GLU A 155 14.58 16.22 23.46
N PHE A 156 15.14 16.59 22.31
CA PHE A 156 16.25 17.53 22.18
C PHE A 156 15.89 18.65 21.20
N GLU A 157 16.71 19.71 21.18
CA GLU A 157 16.67 20.66 20.09
C GLU A 157 16.86 19.94 18.74
N ALA A 158 16.02 20.27 17.76
CA ALA A 158 16.05 19.64 16.45
C ALA A 158 17.00 20.41 15.51
N HIS A 159 17.93 19.69 14.87
CA HIS A 159 18.86 20.25 13.89
C HIS A 159 19.32 19.16 12.90
N ASP A 160 19.42 19.48 11.61
CA ASP A 160 19.70 18.51 10.54
C ASP A 160 20.97 17.66 10.77
N ASN A 161 22.00 18.26 11.36
CA ASN A 161 23.28 17.60 11.67
C ASN A 161 23.56 17.45 13.18
N CYS A 162 22.57 17.66 14.04
CA CYS A 162 22.72 17.55 15.51
C CYS A 162 23.95 18.28 16.10
N LEU A 163 24.19 19.53 15.67
CA LEU A 163 25.36 20.33 16.07
C LEU A 163 25.18 21.04 17.42
N TYR A 164 23.93 21.32 17.79
CA TYR A 164 23.57 21.94 19.06
C TYR A 164 23.43 20.85 20.12
N ASP A 165 22.27 20.75 20.77
CA ASP A 165 21.99 19.76 21.79
C ASP A 165 21.91 18.35 21.21
N HIS A 166 22.72 17.43 21.72
CA HIS A 166 22.75 16.06 21.21
C HIS A 166 23.18 15.03 22.26
N LEU A 167 22.82 13.78 21.98
CA LEU A 167 23.28 12.60 22.67
C LEU A 167 24.17 11.76 21.74
N GLN A 168 25.43 11.60 22.09
CA GLN A 168 26.38 10.77 21.37
C GLN A 168 26.59 9.43 22.09
N ILE A 169 26.56 8.32 21.35
CA ILE A 169 26.69 6.97 21.90
C ILE A 169 27.75 6.20 21.11
N ARG A 170 28.67 5.56 21.84
CA ARG A 170 29.81 4.82 21.27
C ARG A 170 29.94 3.43 21.88
N ASP A 171 30.34 2.47 21.04
CA ASP A 171 30.49 1.07 21.41
C ASP A 171 31.88 0.79 21.98
N GLY A 172 32.01 0.98 23.29
CA GLY A 172 33.26 0.80 24.02
C GLY A 172 33.36 1.71 25.25
N PRO A 173 34.55 1.83 25.85
CA PRO A 173 34.72 2.53 27.13
C PRO A 173 35.10 4.01 27.01
N SER A 174 35.37 4.54 25.80
CA SER A 174 35.95 5.88 25.61
C SER A 174 35.40 6.64 24.40
N GLU A 175 35.74 7.94 24.31
CA GLU A 175 35.38 8.82 23.18
C GLU A 175 35.97 8.36 21.84
N ASP A 176 37.09 7.65 21.85
CA ASP A 176 37.72 7.08 20.65
C ASP A 176 37.03 5.80 20.14
N SER A 177 36.06 5.27 20.90
CA SER A 177 35.35 4.05 20.54
C SER A 177 34.46 4.25 19.31
N PRO A 178 34.16 3.18 18.54
CA PRO A 178 33.28 3.26 17.36
C PRO A 178 31.96 3.98 17.65
N LEU A 179 31.62 4.96 16.80
CA LEU A 179 30.37 5.72 16.94
C LEU A 179 29.18 4.86 16.54
N ILE A 180 28.23 4.67 17.46
CA ILE A 180 26.93 4.05 17.15
C ILE A 180 26.02 5.09 16.51
N GLY A 181 25.95 6.28 17.11
CA GLY A 181 25.16 7.38 16.57
C GLY A 181 25.24 8.65 17.39
N GLN A 182 24.81 9.75 16.77
CA GLN A 182 24.62 11.05 17.39
C GLN A 182 23.18 11.48 17.12
N PHE A 183 22.43 11.74 18.18
CA PHE A 183 20.98 11.86 18.16
C PHE A 183 20.54 13.22 18.69
N CYS A 184 19.55 13.83 18.04
CA CYS A 184 18.91 15.09 18.44
C CYS A 184 17.46 15.13 17.92
N GLY A 185 16.70 16.18 18.24
CA GLY A 185 15.29 16.30 17.88
C GLY A 185 14.35 15.44 18.72
N TYR A 186 13.21 15.05 18.11
CA TYR A 186 12.08 14.40 18.80
C TYR A 186 11.87 12.93 18.41
N GLU A 187 12.59 12.43 17.41
CA GLU A 187 12.50 11.03 17.02
C GLU A 187 13.30 10.16 17.99
N LYS A 188 12.62 9.22 18.64
CA LYS A 188 13.26 8.29 19.57
C LYS A 188 14.24 7.39 18.81
N PRO A 189 15.51 7.27 19.25
CA PRO A 189 16.44 6.32 18.66
C PRO A 189 15.94 4.88 18.79
N GLU A 190 16.33 4.02 17.83
CA GLU A 190 16.15 2.58 17.94
C GLU A 190 16.90 2.03 19.17
N ASP A 191 16.47 0.87 19.66
CA ASP A 191 17.09 0.26 20.82
C ASP A 191 18.50 -0.24 20.47
N ILE A 192 19.49 0.07 21.32
CA ILE A 192 20.91 -0.10 21.01
C ILE A 192 21.46 -1.33 21.74
N LYS A 193 22.20 -2.16 20.99
CA LYS A 193 22.97 -3.29 21.52
C LYS A 193 24.45 -3.08 21.23
N SER A 194 25.26 -3.04 22.27
CA SER A 194 26.74 -2.98 22.15
C SER A 194 27.33 -4.33 21.70
N THR A 195 28.57 -4.29 21.21
CA THR A 195 29.36 -5.50 20.90
C THR A 195 30.25 -5.94 22.06
N SER A 196 30.47 -5.06 23.03
CA SER A 196 31.29 -5.31 24.23
C SER A 196 30.46 -5.19 25.52
N ASN A 197 31.09 -5.43 26.68
CA ASN A 197 30.46 -5.21 27.98
C ASN A 197 30.47 -3.74 28.43
N THR A 198 30.88 -2.82 27.55
CA THR A 198 30.97 -1.39 27.85
C THR A 198 30.28 -0.52 26.80
N LEU A 199 29.71 0.60 27.25
CA LEU A 199 29.08 1.59 26.39
C LEU A 199 29.41 2.98 26.92
N TRP A 200 29.84 3.88 26.03
CA TRP A 200 30.17 5.27 26.36
C TRP A 200 29.10 6.19 25.80
N ILE A 201 28.60 7.09 26.65
CA ILE A 201 27.49 7.99 26.32
C ILE A 201 27.87 9.41 26.72
N LYS A 202 27.68 10.38 25.82
CA LYS A 202 27.92 11.80 26.06
C LYS A 202 26.68 12.61 25.73
N PHE A 203 26.20 13.34 26.71
CA PHE A 203 25.18 14.38 26.55
C PHE A 203 25.87 15.74 26.49
N PHE A 204 25.44 16.56 25.53
CA PHE A 204 25.92 17.93 25.36
C PHE A 204 24.72 18.85 25.12
N SER A 205 24.67 19.97 25.85
CA SER A 205 23.77 21.09 25.59
C SER A 205 24.55 22.39 25.39
N ASP A 206 24.08 23.21 24.47
CA ASP A 206 24.61 24.54 24.19
C ASP A 206 23.97 25.63 25.07
N SER A 207 24.26 26.89 24.79
CA SER A 207 23.82 28.03 25.61
C SER A 207 22.32 28.35 25.52
N SER A 208 21.56 27.70 24.62
CA SER A 208 20.18 28.04 24.31
C SER A 208 19.28 26.82 24.06
N VAL A 209 17.97 27.07 23.88
CA VAL A 209 16.93 26.09 23.50
C VAL A 209 17.00 24.74 24.22
N ASN A 210 16.55 24.70 25.47
CA ASN A 210 16.51 23.45 26.22
C ASN A 210 15.15 22.74 26.11
N LYS A 211 15.17 21.42 26.29
CA LYS A 211 14.00 20.51 26.25
C LYS A 211 14.05 19.55 27.43
N ALA A 212 13.06 18.67 27.56
CA ALA A 212 13.03 17.68 28.64
C ALA A 212 14.25 16.72 28.63
N GLY A 213 14.85 16.46 27.46
CA GLY A 213 16.02 15.60 27.30
C GLY A 213 15.63 14.13 27.16
N PHE A 214 16.29 13.21 27.89
CA PHE A 214 16.07 11.78 27.72
C PHE A 214 15.92 11.02 29.03
N SER A 215 15.23 9.89 28.95
CA SER A 215 15.26 8.85 29.97
C SER A 215 15.55 7.52 29.30
N ALA A 216 16.67 6.88 29.65
CA ALA A 216 17.09 5.61 29.06
C ALA A 216 17.40 4.57 30.13
N ASN A 217 16.98 3.34 29.88
CA ASN A 217 17.30 2.18 30.69
C ASN A 217 18.44 1.42 30.04
N PHE A 218 19.42 1.01 30.84
CA PHE A 218 20.45 0.09 30.42
C PHE A 218 20.35 -1.19 31.21
N PHE A 219 20.70 -2.31 30.58
CA PHE A 219 20.73 -3.60 31.22
C PHE A 219 21.75 -4.51 30.54
N LYS A 220 22.14 -5.55 31.28
CA LYS A 220 22.91 -6.66 30.78
C LYS A 220 22.04 -7.49 29.85
N GLU A 221 22.39 -7.52 28.58
CA GLU A 221 21.73 -8.31 27.56
C GLU A 221 22.16 -9.76 27.65
N ILE A 222 21.19 -10.67 27.70
CA ILE A 222 21.39 -12.11 27.77
C ILE A 222 20.74 -12.73 26.54
N ASP A 223 21.42 -13.66 25.89
CA ASP A 223 20.78 -14.51 24.89
C ASP A 223 20.13 -15.69 25.60
N GLU A 224 18.84 -15.60 25.94
CA GLU A 224 18.15 -16.70 26.60
C GLU A 224 17.94 -17.92 25.69
N CYS A 225 17.97 -17.72 24.37
CA CYS A 225 17.84 -18.80 23.39
C CYS A 225 19.11 -19.63 23.26
N ALA A 226 20.28 -19.06 23.56
CA ALA A 226 21.54 -19.79 23.64
C ALA A 226 21.66 -20.72 24.85
N ARG A 227 20.67 -20.73 25.76
CA ARG A 227 20.65 -21.66 26.90
C ARG A 227 20.40 -23.11 26.44
N PRO A 228 20.87 -24.12 27.18
CA PRO A 228 20.70 -25.54 26.80
C PRO A 228 19.24 -25.98 26.66
N ASP A 229 18.31 -25.30 27.34
CA ASP A 229 16.87 -25.56 27.30
C ASP A 229 16.13 -24.72 26.25
N ASN A 230 16.83 -24.03 25.34
CA ASN A 230 16.24 -23.19 24.29
C ASN A 230 15.28 -22.12 24.87
N GLY A 231 15.65 -21.51 26.00
CA GLY A 231 14.79 -20.57 26.75
C GLY A 231 13.55 -21.23 27.38
N GLY A 232 13.46 -22.56 27.36
CA GLY A 232 12.27 -23.32 27.69
C GLY A 232 11.17 -23.25 26.61
N CYS A 233 11.51 -22.84 25.38
CA CYS A 233 10.59 -22.85 24.25
C CYS A 233 10.46 -24.28 23.69
N ALA A 234 9.21 -24.74 23.49
CA ALA A 234 8.95 -26.08 22.97
C ALA A 234 9.46 -26.29 21.53
N GLN A 235 9.48 -25.23 20.72
CA GLN A 235 9.93 -25.26 19.33
C GLN A 235 11.03 -24.22 19.08
N ARG A 236 10.69 -23.01 18.64
CA ARG A 236 11.68 -22.00 18.27
C ARG A 236 11.76 -20.88 19.30
N CYS A 237 12.97 -20.50 19.67
CA CYS A 237 13.25 -19.34 20.52
C CYS A 237 13.78 -18.19 19.65
N VAL A 238 13.26 -16.98 19.86
CA VAL A 238 13.75 -15.76 19.22
C VAL A 238 14.20 -14.79 20.31
N ASN A 239 15.50 -14.51 20.35
CA ASN A 239 16.08 -13.57 21.29
C ASN A 239 15.68 -12.14 20.88
N THR A 240 15.31 -11.32 21.86
CA THR A 240 14.95 -9.91 21.70
C THR A 240 15.79 -9.07 22.65
N LEU A 241 15.88 -7.75 22.46
CA LEU A 241 16.67 -6.94 23.39
C LEU A 241 15.98 -6.89 24.77
N GLY A 242 16.65 -7.41 25.79
CA GLY A 242 16.19 -7.47 27.17
C GLY A 242 15.25 -8.62 27.50
N SER A 243 14.98 -9.54 26.57
CA SER A 243 14.07 -10.68 26.75
C SER A 243 14.15 -11.68 25.59
N TYR A 244 13.28 -12.68 25.57
CA TYR A 244 13.09 -13.57 24.43
C TYR A 244 11.61 -13.91 24.26
N LYS A 245 11.25 -14.43 23.10
CA LYS A 245 9.91 -14.97 22.84
C LYS A 245 9.98 -16.34 22.18
N CYS A 246 9.09 -17.23 22.60
CA CYS A 246 8.88 -18.49 21.93
C CYS A 246 7.95 -18.30 20.73
N VAL A 247 8.26 -18.98 19.65
CA VAL A 247 7.49 -19.02 18.41
C VAL A 247 7.33 -20.47 17.98
N CYS A 248 6.16 -20.77 17.44
CA CYS A 248 5.82 -22.10 16.97
C CYS A 248 6.05 -22.23 15.46
N ASP A 249 6.31 -23.46 15.03
CA ASP A 249 6.40 -23.84 13.63
C ASP A 249 5.02 -23.74 12.94
N PRO A 250 4.97 -23.59 11.61
CA PRO A 250 3.70 -23.52 10.88
C PRO A 250 2.77 -24.69 11.19
N GLY A 251 1.51 -24.39 11.52
CA GLY A 251 0.51 -25.38 11.96
C GLY A 251 0.42 -25.56 13.48
N TYR A 252 1.13 -24.75 14.26
CA TYR A 252 1.05 -24.75 15.73
C TYR A 252 0.82 -23.34 16.27
N GLU A 253 0.05 -23.21 17.36
CA GLU A 253 -0.20 -21.95 18.08
C GLU A 253 0.49 -21.97 19.45
N LEU A 254 0.95 -20.80 19.90
CA LEU A 254 1.62 -20.67 21.18
C LEU A 254 0.57 -20.72 22.29
N ASN A 255 0.73 -21.66 23.21
CA ASN A 255 -0.17 -21.89 24.32
C ASN A 255 -0.11 -20.70 25.32
N GLN A 256 -1.06 -20.65 26.26
CA GLN A 256 -1.19 -19.60 27.28
C GLN A 256 0.05 -19.45 28.17
N ASP A 257 0.85 -20.51 28.31
CA ASP A 257 2.13 -20.49 29.03
C ASP A 257 3.23 -19.70 28.29
N LYS A 258 2.97 -19.26 27.05
CA LYS A 258 3.89 -18.57 26.14
C LYS A 258 5.16 -19.37 25.82
N LYS A 259 5.15 -20.69 26.01
CA LYS A 259 6.31 -21.57 25.84
C LYS A 259 5.99 -22.83 25.05
N SER A 260 4.85 -23.44 25.33
CA SER A 260 4.37 -24.65 24.66
C SER A 260 3.65 -24.33 23.37
N CYS A 261 3.72 -25.23 22.40
CA CYS A 261 3.03 -25.10 21.11
C CYS A 261 1.95 -26.19 21.01
N GLU A 262 0.71 -25.79 20.76
CA GLU A 262 -0.41 -26.71 20.52
C GLU A 262 -0.77 -26.76 19.03
N VAL A 263 -1.36 -27.87 18.58
CA VAL A 263 -1.70 -28.05 17.16
C VAL A 263 -2.77 -27.03 16.79
N ALA A 264 -2.44 -26.15 15.85
CA ALA A 264 -3.34 -25.16 15.29
C ALA A 264 -3.78 -25.56 13.88
N CYS A 265 -4.53 -24.67 13.26
CA CYS A 265 -4.73 -24.61 11.82
C CYS A 265 -3.44 -24.19 11.11
N GLY A 266 -3.11 -24.81 9.98
CA GLY A 266 -1.89 -24.47 9.24
C GLY A 266 -1.09 -25.66 8.76
N GLY A 267 0.19 -25.42 8.51
CA GLY A 267 1.19 -26.44 8.21
C GLY A 267 2.09 -26.11 7.02
N VAL A 268 3.08 -26.97 6.79
CA VAL A 268 3.91 -26.92 5.58
C VAL A 268 3.23 -27.73 4.48
N ILE A 269 3.02 -27.11 3.33
CA ILE A 269 2.39 -27.72 2.16
C ILE A 269 3.43 -27.80 1.04
N SER A 270 3.75 -29.01 0.59
CA SER A 270 4.71 -29.27 -0.50
C SER A 270 4.04 -29.69 -1.81
N LYS A 271 2.72 -29.61 -1.89
CA LYS A 271 1.97 -29.84 -3.13
C LYS A 271 2.18 -28.67 -4.09
N LEU A 272 2.14 -28.94 -5.40
CA LEU A 272 2.26 -27.90 -6.42
C LEU A 272 0.99 -27.08 -6.53
N ASP A 273 -0.17 -27.66 -6.26
CA ASP A 273 -1.46 -27.00 -6.25
C ASP A 273 -2.32 -27.44 -5.05
N GLY A 274 -3.32 -26.63 -4.72
CA GLY A 274 -4.29 -26.97 -3.69
C GLY A 274 -5.11 -25.77 -3.20
N THR A 275 -5.85 -26.00 -2.13
CA THR A 275 -6.71 -24.99 -1.51
C THR A 275 -6.37 -24.85 -0.03
N ILE A 276 -6.31 -23.61 0.44
CA ILE A 276 -6.19 -23.24 1.85
C ILE A 276 -7.48 -22.52 2.25
N THR A 277 -8.05 -22.91 3.38
CA THR A 277 -9.27 -22.30 3.92
C THR A 277 -9.04 -21.80 5.33
N SER A 278 -9.75 -20.73 5.71
CA SER A 278 -9.85 -20.33 7.10
C SER A 278 -10.44 -21.47 7.96
N PRO A 279 -10.11 -21.53 9.26
CA PRO A 279 -10.70 -22.52 10.16
C PRO A 279 -12.22 -22.33 10.20
N GLY A 280 -12.98 -23.43 10.22
CA GLY A 280 -14.45 -23.37 10.27
C GLY A 280 -15.14 -23.15 8.92
N TRP A 281 -14.41 -22.87 7.84
CA TRP A 281 -14.97 -22.69 6.49
C TRP A 281 -15.90 -23.85 6.09
N PRO A 282 -17.11 -23.59 5.53
CA PRO A 282 -17.63 -22.29 5.04
C PRO A 282 -18.36 -21.43 6.08
N ASN A 283 -18.34 -21.83 7.35
CA ASN A 283 -18.91 -21.07 8.46
C ASN A 283 -17.92 -20.01 8.96
N GLU A 284 -18.36 -19.18 9.91
CA GLU A 284 -17.51 -18.15 10.51
C GLU A 284 -16.29 -18.75 11.21
N TYR A 285 -15.15 -18.07 11.09
CA TYR A 285 -13.91 -18.52 11.74
C TYR A 285 -13.95 -18.29 13.25
N PRO A 286 -13.22 -19.08 14.05
CA PRO A 286 -13.13 -18.85 15.49
C PRO A 286 -12.28 -17.62 15.85
N THR A 287 -12.58 -17.02 17.00
CA THR A 287 -11.80 -15.92 17.59
C THR A 287 -10.46 -16.40 18.17
N ASN A 288 -9.51 -15.48 18.32
CA ASN A 288 -8.17 -15.69 18.88
C ASN A 288 -7.36 -16.77 18.16
N LYS A 289 -7.52 -16.92 16.84
CA LYS A 289 -6.78 -17.91 16.06
C LYS A 289 -5.55 -17.30 15.41
N ASN A 290 -4.48 -18.09 15.38
CA ASN A 290 -3.25 -17.76 14.67
C ASN A 290 -2.84 -18.95 13.80
N CYS A 291 -3.30 -18.96 12.55
CA CYS A 291 -2.99 -20.02 11.60
C CYS A 291 -1.83 -19.62 10.70
N VAL A 292 -0.88 -20.53 10.50
CA VAL A 292 0.26 -20.28 9.62
C VAL A 292 0.40 -21.42 8.61
N TRP A 293 0.32 -21.08 7.33
CA TRP A 293 0.61 -21.99 6.22
C TRP A 293 1.89 -21.57 5.52
N GLN A 294 2.71 -22.56 5.18
CA GLN A 294 3.91 -22.35 4.37
C GLN A 294 3.86 -23.28 3.16
N VAL A 295 3.67 -22.70 1.98
CA VAL A 295 3.69 -23.46 0.72
C VAL A 295 5.10 -23.45 0.16
N VAL A 296 5.65 -24.63 -0.11
CA VAL A 296 7.02 -24.83 -0.60
C VAL A 296 6.97 -25.58 -1.91
N ALA A 297 7.40 -24.93 -2.99
CA ALA A 297 7.55 -25.51 -4.31
C ALA A 297 9.03 -25.87 -4.59
N PRO A 298 9.32 -26.68 -5.62
CA PRO A 298 10.68 -26.93 -6.09
C PRO A 298 11.42 -25.65 -6.49
N ALA A 299 12.76 -25.69 -6.53
CA ALA A 299 13.55 -24.56 -6.99
C ALA A 299 13.15 -24.16 -8.43
N GLN A 300 13.16 -22.86 -8.72
CA GLN A 300 12.72 -22.22 -9.99
C GLN A 300 11.21 -22.08 -10.18
N TYR A 301 10.38 -22.65 -9.29
CA TYR A 301 8.94 -22.41 -9.29
C TYR A 301 8.61 -21.14 -8.50
N ARG A 302 7.52 -20.49 -8.90
CA ARG A 302 6.82 -19.43 -8.16
C ARG A 302 5.43 -19.91 -7.82
N ILE A 303 4.91 -19.43 -6.69
CA ILE A 303 3.63 -19.84 -6.12
C ILE A 303 2.69 -18.64 -6.22
N SER A 304 1.57 -18.83 -6.88
CA SER A 304 0.53 -17.82 -7.02
C SER A 304 -0.67 -18.19 -6.16
N LEU A 305 -1.21 -17.20 -5.48
CA LEU A 305 -2.38 -17.30 -4.60
C LEU A 305 -3.54 -16.57 -5.26
N GLN A 306 -4.64 -17.30 -5.47
CA GLN A 306 -5.87 -16.75 -6.02
C GLN A 306 -7.00 -16.98 -5.02
N PHE A 307 -7.45 -15.90 -4.38
CA PHE A 307 -8.59 -15.96 -3.49
C PHE A 307 -9.84 -16.33 -4.31
N GLU A 308 -10.60 -17.32 -3.88
CA GLU A 308 -11.93 -17.62 -4.42
C GLU A 308 -12.96 -16.77 -3.68
N PHE A 309 -12.83 -16.72 -2.35
CA PHE A 309 -13.66 -15.95 -1.43
C PHE A 309 -12.79 -15.30 -0.35
N PHE A 310 -13.15 -14.09 0.08
CA PHE A 310 -12.44 -13.34 1.13
C PHE A 310 -13.39 -12.40 1.87
N GLU A 311 -13.56 -12.60 3.18
CA GLU A 311 -14.34 -11.74 4.06
C GLU A 311 -13.81 -11.85 5.50
N LEU A 312 -13.14 -10.80 5.98
CA LEU A 312 -12.58 -10.68 7.34
C LEU A 312 -13.04 -9.39 8.01
N GLU A 313 -13.07 -9.36 9.33
CA GLU A 313 -13.18 -8.11 10.09
C GLU A 313 -11.97 -7.21 9.79
N GLY A 314 -12.17 -5.92 9.54
CA GLY A 314 -11.06 -5.03 9.25
C GLY A 314 -11.44 -3.59 9.02
N ASN A 315 -10.41 -2.74 9.03
CA ASN A 315 -10.43 -1.34 8.63
C ASN A 315 -9.25 -1.09 7.67
N ASP A 316 -9.04 0.14 7.23
CA ASP A 316 -8.00 0.48 6.22
C ASP A 316 -6.56 0.09 6.61
N VAL A 317 -6.30 -0.21 7.88
CA VAL A 317 -4.97 -0.60 8.41
C VAL A 317 -4.91 -2.08 8.82
N CYS A 318 -6.02 -2.81 8.66
CA CYS A 318 -6.16 -4.21 9.06
C CYS A 318 -5.68 -4.48 10.50
N LYS A 319 -6.20 -3.68 11.44
CA LYS A 319 -5.81 -3.73 12.85
C LYS A 319 -6.37 -4.95 13.59
N TYR A 320 -7.58 -5.38 13.21
CA TYR A 320 -8.33 -6.48 13.82
C TYR A 320 -7.90 -7.80 13.20
N ASP A 321 -8.77 -8.43 12.41
CA ASP A 321 -8.49 -9.68 11.73
C ASP A 321 -7.77 -9.45 10.41
N TYR A 322 -6.81 -10.32 10.08
CA TYR A 322 -6.08 -10.17 8.84
C TYR A 322 -5.44 -11.46 8.36
N VAL A 323 -5.16 -11.49 7.06
CA VAL A 323 -4.24 -12.43 6.41
C VAL A 323 -3.02 -11.66 5.95
N GLU A 324 -1.85 -12.03 6.45
CA GLU A 324 -0.57 -11.50 6.01
C GLU A 324 0.12 -12.49 5.06
N VAL A 325 0.59 -12.00 3.92
CA VAL A 325 1.23 -12.84 2.89
C VAL A 325 2.68 -12.39 2.66
N ARG A 326 3.63 -13.31 2.83
CA ARG A 326 5.07 -13.05 2.66
C ARG A 326 5.76 -14.08 1.77
N SER A 327 6.66 -13.64 0.90
CA SER A 327 7.63 -14.52 0.22
C SER A 327 8.87 -14.70 1.09
N ILE A 328 9.31 -15.95 1.23
CA ILE A 328 10.54 -16.29 1.94
C ILE A 328 11.65 -16.47 0.90
N LEU A 329 12.68 -15.64 0.97
CA LEU A 329 13.88 -15.70 0.14
C LEU A 329 15.05 -16.25 0.97
N LYS A 330 16.18 -16.62 0.33
CA LYS A 330 17.34 -17.22 1.02
C LYS A 330 17.95 -16.33 2.10
N THR A 331 17.84 -15.00 1.96
CA THR A 331 18.49 -14.02 2.84
C THR A 331 17.52 -12.99 3.42
N ASP A 332 16.25 -12.98 2.99
CA ASP A 332 15.27 -11.94 3.37
C ASP A 332 13.82 -12.45 3.23
N THR A 333 12.85 -11.68 3.73
CA THR A 333 11.42 -11.93 3.53
C THR A 333 10.74 -10.71 2.92
N LYS A 334 10.01 -10.90 1.82
CA LYS A 334 9.23 -9.83 1.19
C LYS A 334 7.78 -9.91 1.63
N LEU A 335 7.27 -8.84 2.24
CA LEU A 335 5.83 -8.66 2.49
C LEU A 335 5.13 -8.27 1.18
N HIS A 336 4.08 -9.01 0.82
CA HIS A 336 3.19 -8.67 -0.29
C HIS A 336 2.04 -7.79 0.17
N GLY A 337 1.47 -8.09 1.34
CA GLY A 337 0.41 -7.27 1.92
C GLY A 337 -0.17 -7.88 3.19
N LYS A 338 -0.91 -7.03 3.91
CA LYS A 338 -1.75 -7.39 5.05
C LYS A 338 -3.19 -7.11 4.64
N LEU A 339 -4.00 -8.16 4.58
CA LEU A 339 -5.30 -8.17 3.90
C LEU A 339 -6.41 -8.34 4.93
N CYS A 340 -7.50 -7.56 4.81
CA CYS A 340 -8.69 -7.64 5.64
C CYS A 340 -9.90 -7.01 4.91
N GLY A 341 -11.09 -7.06 5.51
CA GLY A 341 -12.32 -6.55 4.89
C GLY A 341 -12.96 -7.56 3.93
N SER A 342 -13.80 -7.06 3.02
CA SER A 342 -14.58 -7.86 2.04
C SER A 342 -14.09 -7.73 0.60
N GLU A 343 -13.15 -6.82 0.33
CA GLU A 343 -12.57 -6.65 -1.00
C GLU A 343 -11.65 -7.83 -1.31
N LYS A 344 -11.89 -8.47 -2.44
CA LYS A 344 -11.12 -9.64 -2.87
C LYS A 344 -9.75 -9.21 -3.41
N PRO A 345 -8.64 -9.71 -2.85
CA PRO A 345 -7.30 -9.36 -3.33
C PRO A 345 -7.04 -9.83 -4.77
N GLU A 346 -6.21 -9.07 -5.50
CA GLU A 346 -5.61 -9.54 -6.76
C GLU A 346 -4.71 -10.76 -6.54
N VAL A 347 -4.34 -11.44 -7.63
CA VAL A 347 -3.48 -12.63 -7.56
C VAL A 347 -2.11 -12.26 -7.01
N ILE A 348 -1.68 -12.94 -5.94
CA ILE A 348 -0.39 -12.69 -5.29
C ILE A 348 0.60 -13.77 -5.71
N THR A 349 1.64 -13.41 -6.45
CA THR A 349 2.71 -14.33 -6.89
C THR A 349 3.97 -14.17 -6.06
N SER A 350 4.55 -15.29 -5.61
CA SER A 350 5.76 -15.29 -4.81
C SER A 350 7.01 -14.90 -5.59
N GLN A 351 7.98 -14.27 -4.91
CA GLN A 351 9.27 -13.92 -5.52
C GLN A 351 10.27 -15.10 -5.55
N GLY A 352 10.06 -16.09 -4.68
CA GLY A 352 10.85 -17.33 -4.62
C GLY A 352 9.94 -18.56 -4.64
N ASN A 353 10.49 -19.73 -4.32
CA ASN A 353 9.76 -21.00 -4.29
C ASN A 353 9.06 -21.27 -2.95
N THR A 354 8.92 -20.26 -2.09
CA THR A 354 8.27 -20.40 -0.78
C THR A 354 7.44 -19.16 -0.46
N ILE A 355 6.17 -19.38 -0.13
CA ILE A 355 5.24 -18.35 0.32
C ILE A 355 4.62 -18.75 1.65
N ARG A 356 4.46 -17.77 2.55
CA ARG A 356 3.91 -17.92 3.89
C ARG A 356 2.64 -17.07 3.99
N LEU A 357 1.55 -17.70 4.41
CA LEU A 357 0.30 -17.04 4.76
C LEU A 357 0.09 -17.16 6.28
N GLU A 358 -0.18 -16.04 6.94
CA GLU A 358 -0.49 -15.97 8.37
C GLU A 358 -1.86 -15.33 8.57
N PHE A 359 -2.82 -16.10 9.09
CA PHE A 359 -4.15 -15.61 9.44
C PHE A 359 -4.22 -15.39 10.95
N LYS A 360 -4.65 -14.19 11.36
CA LYS A 360 -4.90 -13.85 12.75
C LYS A 360 -6.31 -13.31 12.94
N SER A 361 -7.02 -13.85 13.94
CA SER A 361 -8.27 -13.30 14.45
C SER A 361 -8.13 -12.80 15.89
N ASP A 362 -8.83 -11.73 16.22
CA ASP A 362 -8.89 -11.17 17.56
C ASP A 362 -9.99 -11.83 18.42
N ASN A 363 -10.27 -11.28 19.59
CA ASN A 363 -11.26 -11.85 20.52
C ASN A 363 -12.71 -11.43 20.24
N THR A 364 -12.96 -10.72 19.14
CA THR A 364 -14.23 -10.09 18.81
C THR A 364 -14.84 -10.65 17.52
N VAL A 365 -15.22 -9.82 16.55
CA VAL A 365 -16.15 -10.21 15.49
C VAL A 365 -15.54 -11.31 14.62
N SER A 366 -16.38 -12.21 14.13
CA SER A 366 -15.96 -13.22 13.16
C SER A 366 -16.79 -13.08 11.90
N LYS A 367 -16.18 -13.39 10.76
CA LYS A 367 -16.78 -13.38 9.43
C LYS A 367 -16.61 -14.74 8.78
N ARG A 368 -17.09 -14.89 7.55
CA ARG A 368 -17.02 -16.17 6.83
C ARG A 368 -15.60 -16.62 6.49
N GLY A 369 -14.61 -15.73 6.54
CA GLY A 369 -13.21 -16.08 6.34
C GLY A 369 -12.80 -16.09 4.87
N PHE A 370 -11.97 -17.05 4.48
CA PHE A 370 -11.42 -17.10 3.13
C PHE A 370 -11.25 -18.52 2.61
N LYS A 371 -11.29 -18.63 1.28
CA LYS A 371 -10.88 -19.81 0.53
C LYS A 371 -9.93 -19.34 -0.56
N VAL A 372 -8.68 -19.79 -0.52
CA VAL A 372 -7.64 -19.41 -1.48
C VAL A 372 -7.10 -20.65 -2.16
N ASN A 373 -7.06 -20.61 -3.49
CA ASN A 373 -6.42 -21.63 -4.29
C ASN A 373 -4.99 -21.20 -4.55
N PHE A 374 -4.04 -22.11 -4.40
CA PHE A 374 -2.65 -21.87 -4.75
C PHE A 374 -2.22 -22.82 -5.86
N PHE A 375 -1.31 -22.34 -6.70
CA PHE A 375 -0.68 -23.12 -7.74
C PHE A 375 0.76 -22.67 -7.91
N SER A 376 1.62 -23.63 -8.18
CA SER A 376 3.05 -23.45 -8.35
C SER A 376 3.39 -23.66 -9.81
N ASP A 377 4.05 -22.69 -10.39
CA ASP A 377 4.38 -22.68 -11.81
C ASP A 377 5.83 -22.25 -12.03
N LYS A 378 6.46 -22.79 -13.06
CA LYS A 378 7.81 -22.39 -13.42
C LYS A 378 7.70 -21.27 -14.43
N ASP A 379 8.29 -20.11 -14.12
CA ASP A 379 8.29 -18.99 -15.06
C ASP A 379 9.37 -19.21 -16.13
N GLU A 380 9.03 -19.91 -17.21
CA GLU A 380 9.96 -20.17 -18.31
C GLU A 380 10.35 -18.90 -19.08
N CYS A 381 9.48 -17.89 -19.11
CA CYS A 381 9.75 -16.61 -19.78
C CYS A 381 10.86 -15.80 -19.09
N SER A 382 11.06 -16.00 -17.78
CA SER A 382 12.12 -15.32 -17.01
C SER A 382 13.54 -15.62 -17.50
N LYS A 383 13.73 -16.70 -18.29
CA LYS A 383 15.02 -17.07 -18.85
C LYS A 383 14.97 -16.99 -20.38
N GLU A 384 15.82 -16.14 -20.96
CA GLU A 384 15.98 -16.00 -22.43
C GLU A 384 14.64 -15.81 -23.17
N ASN A 385 13.66 -15.14 -22.55
CA ASN A 385 12.33 -14.91 -23.13
C ASN A 385 11.62 -16.21 -23.54
N GLY A 386 11.85 -17.33 -22.83
CA GLY A 386 11.31 -18.64 -23.19
C GLY A 386 11.75 -19.14 -24.58
N GLY A 387 12.77 -18.52 -25.20
CA GLY A 387 13.13 -18.79 -26.60
C GLY A 387 12.14 -18.21 -27.62
N CYS A 388 11.24 -17.30 -27.23
CA CYS A 388 10.33 -16.62 -28.13
C CYS A 388 11.04 -15.51 -28.92
N GLN A 389 10.78 -15.40 -30.24
CA GLN A 389 11.35 -14.34 -31.08
C GLN A 389 10.83 -12.95 -30.67
N HIS A 390 9.55 -12.83 -30.32
CA HIS A 390 8.93 -11.58 -29.90
C HIS A 390 8.59 -11.59 -28.42
N GLU A 391 7.37 -11.98 -28.04
CA GLU A 391 6.89 -11.89 -26.67
C GLU A 391 6.68 -13.29 -26.10
N CYS A 392 7.12 -13.52 -24.85
CA CYS A 392 6.82 -14.73 -24.11
C CYS A 392 5.78 -14.44 -23.05
N VAL A 393 4.69 -15.22 -23.07
CA VAL A 393 3.62 -15.13 -22.08
C VAL A 393 3.64 -16.40 -21.25
N ASN A 394 3.96 -16.26 -19.97
CA ASN A 394 3.97 -17.38 -19.05
C ASN A 394 2.53 -17.80 -18.74
N THR A 395 2.25 -19.09 -18.84
CA THR A 395 0.92 -19.69 -18.62
C THR A 395 1.01 -20.73 -17.50
N LEU A 396 -0.12 -21.23 -16.99
CA LEU A 396 -0.05 -22.22 -15.92
C LEU A 396 0.47 -23.56 -16.45
N GLY A 397 1.65 -23.96 -15.97
CA GLY A 397 2.34 -25.21 -16.32
C GLY A 397 3.15 -25.16 -17.62
N SER A 398 3.21 -24.02 -18.30
CA SER A 398 3.91 -23.83 -19.59
C SER A 398 4.05 -22.35 -19.93
N TYR A 399 4.55 -22.01 -21.10
CA TYR A 399 4.50 -20.66 -21.67
C TYR A 399 4.06 -20.73 -23.14
N VAL A 400 3.68 -19.58 -23.70
CA VAL A 400 3.36 -19.43 -25.12
C VAL A 400 4.05 -18.19 -25.69
N CYS A 401 4.57 -18.30 -26.91
CA CYS A 401 5.11 -17.17 -27.64
C CYS A 401 3.99 -16.42 -28.36
N GLN A 402 3.99 -15.09 -28.24
CA GLN A 402 3.11 -14.19 -28.95
C GLN A 402 3.91 -13.29 -29.89
N CYS A 403 3.29 -12.95 -31.01
CA CYS A 403 3.89 -12.12 -32.04
C CYS A 403 3.28 -10.73 -32.02
N LYS A 404 4.12 -9.70 -32.23
CA LYS A 404 3.68 -8.32 -32.44
C LYS A 404 2.72 -8.20 -33.64
N ASN A 405 1.88 -7.17 -33.64
CA ASN A 405 0.92 -6.89 -34.72
C ASN A 405 1.61 -6.84 -36.09
N GLY A 406 1.07 -7.63 -37.04
CA GLY A 406 1.65 -7.81 -38.38
C GLY A 406 2.47 -9.11 -38.54
N TYR A 407 2.58 -9.93 -37.49
CA TYR A 407 3.22 -11.24 -37.54
C TYR A 407 2.30 -12.33 -36.98
N THR A 408 2.42 -13.54 -37.51
CA THR A 408 1.77 -14.75 -37.00
C THR A 408 2.82 -15.69 -36.45
N LEU A 409 2.44 -16.47 -35.43
CA LEU A 409 3.33 -17.47 -34.86
C LEU A 409 3.65 -18.52 -35.92
N HIS A 410 4.93 -18.76 -36.13
CA HIS A 410 5.45 -19.78 -37.00
C HIS A 410 5.13 -21.18 -36.44
N GLU A 411 5.17 -22.21 -37.30
CA GLU A 411 4.79 -23.58 -36.92
C GLU A 411 5.69 -24.18 -35.83
N ASN A 412 6.90 -23.63 -35.64
CA ASN A 412 7.78 -24.03 -34.54
C ASN A 412 7.36 -23.49 -33.17
N GLY A 413 6.33 -22.65 -33.08
CA GLY A 413 5.80 -22.12 -31.82
C GLY A 413 6.67 -21.05 -31.16
N HIS A 414 7.77 -20.63 -31.80
CA HIS A 414 8.75 -19.68 -31.24
C HIS A 414 8.98 -18.46 -32.13
N ASP A 415 9.04 -18.67 -33.44
CA ASP A 415 9.32 -17.61 -34.41
C ASP A 415 8.04 -16.93 -34.87
N CYS A 416 8.18 -15.72 -35.40
CA CYS A 416 7.10 -14.89 -35.90
C CYS A 416 7.31 -14.64 -37.40
N LYS A 417 6.38 -15.14 -38.24
CA LYS A 417 6.36 -14.90 -39.69
C LYS A 417 5.48 -13.71 -40.03
N GLU A 418 5.82 -12.93 -41.04
CA GLU A 418 4.95 -11.82 -41.49
C GLU A 418 3.55 -12.35 -41.81
N ALA A 419 2.54 -11.74 -41.18
CA ALA A 419 1.14 -11.98 -41.50
C ALA A 419 0.77 -11.19 -42.77
N GLY A 420 -0.17 -11.70 -43.56
CA GLY A 420 -0.78 -10.88 -44.61
C GLY A 420 -1.38 -9.60 -44.00
N CYS A 421 -1.21 -8.46 -44.68
CA CYS A 421 -1.66 -7.16 -44.17
C CYS A 421 -3.11 -6.83 -44.53
N GLU A 422 -3.95 -7.86 -44.68
CA GLU A 422 -5.37 -7.73 -44.95
C GLU A 422 -6.14 -8.18 -43.71
N HIS A 423 -6.97 -7.30 -43.18
CA HIS A 423 -7.70 -7.53 -41.93
C HIS A 423 -9.19 -7.29 -42.12
N ARG A 424 -10.03 -8.15 -41.52
CA ARG A 424 -11.49 -8.01 -41.55
C ARG A 424 -12.07 -8.05 -40.14
N PHE A 425 -12.87 -7.05 -39.81
CA PHE A 425 -13.49 -6.88 -38.49
C PHE A 425 -15.02 -6.83 -38.62
N VAL A 426 -15.70 -7.55 -37.71
CA VAL A 426 -17.17 -7.65 -37.68
C VAL A 426 -17.71 -7.32 -36.26
N SER A 427 -16.87 -6.76 -35.38
CA SER A 427 -17.26 -6.41 -34.01
C SER A 427 -17.78 -4.97 -33.89
N ALA A 428 -18.58 -4.71 -32.86
CA ALA A 428 -19.15 -3.38 -32.60
C ALA A 428 -18.11 -2.34 -32.15
N GLU A 429 -17.01 -2.77 -31.56
CA GLU A 429 -15.86 -1.91 -31.28
C GLU A 429 -14.56 -2.71 -31.40
N GLY A 430 -13.45 -1.97 -31.50
CA GLY A 430 -12.12 -2.54 -31.52
C GLY A 430 -11.05 -1.50 -31.79
N THR A 431 -9.80 -1.96 -31.90
CA THR A 431 -8.64 -1.09 -32.18
C THR A 431 -7.92 -1.58 -33.41
N VAL A 432 -7.53 -0.64 -34.28
CA VAL A 432 -6.69 -0.88 -35.45
C VAL A 432 -5.39 -0.11 -35.29
N SER A 433 -4.28 -0.69 -35.74
CA SER A 433 -2.97 -0.07 -35.67
C SER A 433 -2.16 -0.35 -36.92
N SER A 434 -1.29 0.59 -37.30
CA SER A 434 -0.28 0.34 -38.33
C SER A 434 0.62 -0.84 -37.93
N PRO A 435 1.23 -1.55 -38.90
CA PRO A 435 2.16 -2.64 -38.59
C PRO A 435 3.31 -2.15 -37.71
N ASN A 436 3.77 -3.01 -36.79
CA ASN A 436 4.81 -2.73 -35.79
C ASN A 436 4.49 -1.66 -34.73
N TYR A 437 3.36 -0.96 -34.77
CA TYR A 437 3.03 0.06 -33.78
C TYR A 437 3.17 -0.47 -32.34
N PRO A 438 3.83 0.24 -31.39
CA PRO A 438 4.28 1.63 -31.47
C PRO A 438 5.68 1.84 -32.09
N ASP A 439 6.34 0.78 -32.56
CA ASP A 439 7.58 0.89 -33.33
C ASP A 439 7.29 1.40 -34.75
N LYS A 440 8.35 1.78 -35.49
CA LYS A 440 8.20 2.32 -36.84
C LYS A 440 7.56 1.31 -37.80
N TYR A 441 6.60 1.76 -38.62
CA TYR A 441 6.00 0.90 -39.64
C TYR A 441 7.05 0.49 -40.71
N PRO A 442 6.87 -0.62 -41.45
CA PRO A 442 7.82 -1.05 -42.48
C PRO A 442 7.67 -0.24 -43.78
N SER A 443 8.75 -0.13 -44.56
CA SER A 443 8.73 0.44 -45.92
C SER A 443 8.02 -0.50 -46.92
N ARG A 444 7.43 0.05 -47.99
CA ARG A 444 6.81 -0.69 -49.11
C ARG A 444 5.70 -1.65 -48.67
N LYS A 445 4.88 -1.22 -47.71
CA LYS A 445 3.75 -2.00 -47.23
C LYS A 445 2.45 -1.39 -47.72
N GLU A 446 1.53 -2.28 -48.02
CA GLU A 446 0.14 -1.95 -48.29
C GLU A 446 -0.70 -2.80 -47.35
N CYS A 447 -1.52 -2.14 -46.53
CA CYS A 447 -2.33 -2.79 -45.51
C CYS A 447 -3.77 -2.34 -45.61
N THR A 448 -4.70 -3.27 -45.48
CA THR A 448 -6.13 -3.01 -45.63
C THR A 448 -6.90 -3.50 -44.42
N TRP A 449 -7.90 -2.71 -44.00
CA TRP A 449 -8.83 -3.07 -42.94
C TRP A 449 -10.25 -2.90 -43.46
N GLU A 450 -10.99 -4.00 -43.56
CA GLU A 450 -12.44 -4.01 -43.83
C GLU A 450 -13.16 -4.07 -42.49
N ILE A 451 -13.75 -2.95 -42.06
CA ILE A 451 -14.51 -2.86 -40.82
C ILE A 451 -15.99 -2.88 -41.17
N SER A 452 -16.72 -3.82 -40.59
CA SER A 452 -18.16 -3.96 -40.73
C SER A 452 -18.83 -4.01 -39.37
N THR A 453 -19.98 -3.35 -39.25
CA THR A 453 -20.79 -3.34 -38.03
C THR A 453 -22.22 -3.80 -38.33
N THR A 454 -23.01 -3.98 -37.27
CA THR A 454 -24.44 -4.28 -37.30
C THR A 454 -25.19 -3.40 -38.29
N SER A 455 -26.09 -4.02 -39.06
CA SER A 455 -26.94 -3.34 -40.03
C SER A 455 -27.73 -2.19 -39.39
N GLY A 456 -27.94 -1.12 -40.16
CA GLY A 456 -28.61 0.09 -39.68
C GLY A 456 -27.74 1.02 -38.82
N HIS A 457 -26.50 0.63 -38.50
CA HIS A 457 -25.55 1.48 -37.79
C HIS A 457 -24.38 1.90 -38.69
N ARG A 458 -23.53 2.79 -38.17
CA ARG A 458 -22.39 3.37 -38.89
C ARG A 458 -21.09 3.08 -38.16
N VAL A 459 -20.00 2.97 -38.91
CA VAL A 459 -18.66 2.82 -38.32
C VAL A 459 -18.10 4.20 -38.02
N LYS A 460 -17.66 4.42 -36.78
CA LYS A 460 -16.94 5.62 -36.33
C LYS A 460 -15.51 5.27 -35.97
N LEU A 461 -14.57 6.06 -36.48
CA LEU A 461 -13.14 5.88 -36.27
C LEU A 461 -12.56 7.10 -35.53
N VAL A 462 -11.85 6.85 -34.44
CA VAL A 462 -11.20 7.87 -33.62
C VAL A 462 -9.72 7.52 -33.46
N PHE A 463 -8.83 8.41 -33.89
CA PHE A 463 -7.40 8.22 -33.72
C PHE A 463 -6.97 8.53 -32.28
N ASN A 464 -6.20 7.63 -31.68
CA ASN A 464 -5.51 7.84 -30.42
C ASN A 464 -4.12 8.43 -30.67
N ASP A 465 -3.43 7.89 -31.67
CA ASP A 465 -2.11 8.34 -32.11
C ASP A 465 -2.03 8.34 -33.64
N PHE A 466 -1.30 9.30 -34.21
CA PHE A 466 -1.18 9.48 -35.65
C PHE A 466 0.11 10.23 -36.02
N GLU A 467 1.08 9.50 -36.57
CA GLU A 467 2.33 10.03 -37.08
C GLU A 467 2.76 9.24 -38.33
N ILE A 468 2.43 9.79 -39.49
CA ILE A 468 2.82 9.30 -40.82
C ILE A 468 3.73 10.34 -41.47
N GLU A 469 4.56 9.96 -42.46
CA GLU A 469 5.38 10.91 -43.21
C GLU A 469 4.56 12.12 -43.70
N LEU A 470 5.10 13.32 -43.51
CA LEU A 470 4.42 14.56 -43.91
C LEU A 470 4.73 14.89 -45.38
N HIS A 471 3.68 15.08 -46.18
CA HIS A 471 3.78 15.60 -47.54
C HIS A 471 2.56 16.49 -47.87
N GLN A 472 2.75 17.51 -48.71
CA GLN A 472 1.70 18.50 -49.02
C GLN A 472 0.40 17.86 -49.58
N GLU A 473 0.55 16.85 -50.44
CA GLU A 473 -0.57 16.10 -51.05
C GLU A 473 -0.67 14.65 -50.54
N CYS A 474 0.03 14.32 -49.44
CA CYS A 474 0.12 12.95 -48.91
C CYS A 474 0.51 11.90 -49.98
N ALA A 475 1.49 12.24 -50.83
CA ALA A 475 1.85 11.43 -52.00
C ALA A 475 2.79 10.25 -51.67
N TYR A 476 3.50 10.34 -50.54
CA TYR A 476 4.38 9.29 -50.03
C TYR A 476 3.56 8.35 -49.13
N ASP A 477 3.91 8.26 -47.85
CA ASP A 477 3.15 7.46 -46.89
C ASP A 477 1.82 8.13 -46.55
N HIS A 478 0.73 7.36 -46.58
CA HIS A 478 -0.60 7.90 -46.30
C HIS A 478 -1.62 6.81 -45.92
N LEU A 479 -2.70 7.26 -45.28
CA LEU A 479 -3.87 6.46 -44.91
C LEU A 479 -5.09 6.97 -45.68
N GLU A 480 -5.74 6.09 -46.44
CA GLU A 480 -7.00 6.35 -47.14
C GLU A 480 -8.15 5.67 -46.41
N LEU A 481 -9.26 6.38 -46.25
CA LEU A 481 -10.49 5.85 -45.69
C LEU A 481 -11.60 5.96 -46.72
N TYR A 482 -12.42 4.91 -46.83
CA TYR A 482 -13.49 4.80 -47.81
C TYR A 482 -14.82 4.47 -47.14
N ASP A 483 -15.88 5.09 -47.63
CA ASP A 483 -17.26 4.95 -47.15
C ASP A 483 -17.95 3.75 -47.79
N GLY A 484 -17.59 2.55 -47.34
CA GLY A 484 -18.12 1.30 -47.83
C GLY A 484 -17.11 0.16 -47.75
N PRO A 485 -17.38 -0.98 -48.40
CA PRO A 485 -16.64 -2.22 -48.17
C PRO A 485 -15.31 -2.35 -48.92
N SER A 486 -14.95 -1.41 -49.81
CA SER A 486 -13.74 -1.55 -50.63
C SER A 486 -13.16 -0.21 -51.08
N SER A 487 -11.96 -0.25 -51.68
CA SER A 487 -11.29 0.90 -52.30
C SER A 487 -12.01 1.49 -53.52
N LYS A 488 -13.11 0.87 -53.99
CA LYS A 488 -13.97 1.42 -55.04
C LYS A 488 -15.06 2.35 -54.49
N SER A 489 -15.26 2.37 -53.18
CA SER A 489 -16.23 3.24 -52.51
C SER A 489 -15.77 4.70 -52.51
N SER A 490 -16.66 5.63 -52.16
CA SER A 490 -16.31 7.05 -52.03
C SER A 490 -15.27 7.27 -50.94
N ILE A 491 -14.25 8.09 -51.22
CA ILE A 491 -13.20 8.39 -50.25
C ILE A 491 -13.74 9.35 -49.16
N LEU A 492 -13.56 8.98 -47.90
CA LEU A 492 -13.85 9.81 -46.73
C LEU A 492 -12.70 10.79 -46.46
N GLY A 493 -11.47 10.36 -46.73
CA GLY A 493 -10.29 11.23 -46.64
C GLY A 493 -8.98 10.49 -46.88
N ARG A 494 -7.93 11.28 -47.11
CA ARG A 494 -6.54 10.86 -47.25
C ARG A 494 -5.70 11.63 -46.26
N PHE A 495 -4.96 10.92 -45.40
CA PHE A 495 -4.29 11.49 -44.23
C PHE A 495 -2.81 11.14 -44.20
N CYS A 496 -1.97 12.10 -43.80
CA CYS A 496 -0.55 11.94 -43.58
C CYS A 496 -0.04 13.02 -42.60
N GLY A 497 1.23 12.99 -42.21
CA GLY A 497 1.80 13.90 -41.21
C GLY A 497 1.49 13.50 -39.77
N SER A 498 1.64 14.46 -38.84
CA SER A 498 1.48 14.26 -37.39
C SER A 498 0.24 14.94 -36.80
N SER A 499 -0.62 15.51 -37.64
CA SER A 499 -1.89 16.10 -37.20
C SER A 499 -2.94 15.00 -37.11
N LYS A 500 -3.45 14.75 -35.90
CA LYS A 500 -4.47 13.75 -35.65
C LYS A 500 -5.77 14.10 -36.39
N PRO A 501 -6.34 13.21 -37.22
CA PRO A 501 -7.64 13.44 -37.85
C PRO A 501 -8.75 13.55 -36.80
N GLU A 502 -9.73 14.42 -37.06
CA GLU A 502 -10.99 14.47 -36.31
C GLU A 502 -11.77 13.15 -36.47
N PRO A 503 -12.70 12.81 -35.55
CA PRO A 503 -13.51 11.59 -35.65
C PRO A 503 -14.22 11.44 -37.01
N ILE A 504 -14.06 10.29 -37.64
CA ILE A 504 -14.57 10.02 -38.99
C ILE A 504 -15.69 9.00 -38.90
N ILE A 505 -16.85 9.33 -39.45
CA ILE A 505 -18.05 8.47 -39.40
C ILE A 505 -18.43 8.11 -40.84
N ALA A 506 -18.50 6.81 -41.13
CA ALA A 506 -19.01 6.29 -42.39
C ALA A 506 -20.52 6.53 -42.50
N THR A 507 -21.07 6.64 -43.72
CA THR A 507 -22.53 6.71 -43.91
C THR A 507 -23.17 5.33 -43.90
N THR A 508 -22.39 4.28 -44.18
CA THR A 508 -22.84 2.88 -44.18
C THR A 508 -22.33 2.11 -42.95
N ASN A 509 -22.78 0.86 -42.81
CA ASN A 509 -22.27 -0.07 -41.82
C ASN A 509 -20.89 -0.67 -42.19
N HIS A 510 -20.26 -0.19 -43.27
CA HIS A 510 -18.94 -0.60 -43.72
C HIS A 510 -17.99 0.60 -43.83
N MET A 511 -16.76 0.41 -43.38
CA MET A 511 -15.65 1.32 -43.60
C MET A 511 -14.43 0.53 -44.06
N PHE A 512 -13.81 0.97 -45.16
CA PHE A 512 -12.59 0.36 -45.68
C PHE A 512 -11.41 1.31 -45.48
N MET A 513 -10.35 0.81 -44.88
CA MET A 513 -9.12 1.57 -44.64
C MET A 513 -7.97 0.98 -45.46
N ARG A 514 -7.12 1.83 -46.01
CA ARG A 514 -5.93 1.42 -46.76
C ARG A 514 -4.73 2.28 -46.37
N PHE A 515 -3.70 1.65 -45.82
CA PHE A 515 -2.43 2.29 -45.51
C PHE A 515 -1.40 1.91 -46.55
N TYR A 516 -0.66 2.90 -47.04
CA TYR A 516 0.42 2.74 -48.00
C TYR A 516 1.70 3.37 -47.45
N SER A 517 2.81 2.63 -47.52
CA SER A 517 4.16 3.16 -47.24
C SER A 517 5.10 2.97 -48.43
N ASP A 518 5.96 3.95 -48.66
CA ASP A 518 6.94 3.99 -49.73
C ASP A 518 8.29 3.39 -49.30
N ALA A 519 9.35 3.62 -50.08
CA ALA A 519 10.67 3.03 -49.82
C ALA A 519 11.43 3.64 -48.63
N SER A 520 11.04 4.80 -48.09
CA SER A 520 11.84 5.57 -47.14
C SER A 520 10.98 6.32 -46.09
N VAL A 521 11.63 6.88 -45.07
CA VAL A 521 11.01 7.75 -44.05
C VAL A 521 9.83 7.14 -43.27
N GLN A 522 10.11 6.08 -42.50
CA GLN A 522 9.11 5.49 -41.62
C GLN A 522 8.98 6.24 -40.29
N ARG A 523 7.74 6.40 -39.84
CA ARG A 523 7.33 7.03 -38.57
C ARG A 523 6.67 6.02 -37.65
N LYS A 524 6.20 6.48 -36.49
CA LYS A 524 5.52 5.66 -35.48
C LYS A 524 4.24 4.99 -36.01
N GLY A 525 3.60 5.61 -37.00
CA GLY A 525 2.36 5.11 -37.60
C GLY A 525 1.13 5.59 -36.85
N PHE A 526 0.11 4.75 -36.73
CA PHE A 526 -1.16 5.16 -36.12
C PHE A 526 -1.77 4.05 -35.26
N GLN A 527 -2.59 4.48 -34.30
CA GLN A 527 -3.53 3.63 -33.60
C GLN A 527 -4.88 4.34 -33.54
N ALA A 528 -5.93 3.66 -33.97
CA ALA A 528 -7.28 4.18 -33.97
C ALA A 528 -8.24 3.19 -33.31
N LYS A 529 -9.18 3.70 -32.53
CA LYS A 529 -10.31 2.95 -32.02
C LYS A 529 -11.47 3.09 -33.01
N TYR A 530 -12.08 1.99 -33.42
CA TYR A 530 -13.37 2.02 -34.10
C TYR A 530 -14.49 1.62 -33.15
N SER A 531 -15.66 2.21 -33.36
CA SER A 531 -16.88 1.93 -32.61
C SER A 531 -18.09 2.06 -33.52
N THR A 532 -19.17 1.37 -33.17
CA THR A 532 -20.46 1.54 -33.82
C THR A 532 -21.14 2.82 -33.34
N GLU A 533 -21.51 3.69 -34.27
CA GLU A 533 -22.38 4.84 -34.03
C GLU A 533 -23.78 4.52 -34.54
N CYS A 534 -24.80 4.77 -33.72
CA CYS A 534 -26.19 4.60 -34.14
C CYS A 534 -26.69 5.77 -35.02
N GLY A 535 -27.88 5.60 -35.60
CA GLY A 535 -28.49 6.58 -36.49
C GLY A 535 -27.86 6.63 -37.88
N GLY A 536 -28.38 7.52 -38.73
CA GLY A 536 -27.92 7.74 -40.10
C GLY A 536 -29.03 7.63 -41.14
N ARG A 537 -28.68 7.84 -42.41
CA ARG A 537 -29.61 7.73 -43.53
C ARG A 537 -29.57 6.30 -44.09
N LEU A 538 -30.69 5.61 -44.05
CA LEU A 538 -30.85 4.25 -44.53
C LEU A 538 -31.65 4.25 -45.84
N LYS A 539 -31.32 3.35 -46.77
CA LYS A 539 -32.05 3.19 -48.02
C LYS A 539 -32.96 1.96 -47.96
N ALA A 540 -34.27 2.18 -48.06
CA ALA A 540 -35.25 1.12 -48.22
C ALA A 540 -35.20 0.55 -49.65
N GLU A 541 -35.25 -0.77 -49.74
CA GLU A 541 -35.26 -1.50 -51.01
C GLU A 541 -36.42 -2.51 -51.01
N ILE A 542 -36.73 -3.07 -52.18
CA ILE A 542 -37.76 -4.13 -52.30
C ILE A 542 -37.37 -5.35 -51.45
N GLN A 543 -36.07 -5.59 -51.26
CA GLN A 543 -35.58 -6.57 -50.31
C GLN A 543 -35.65 -6.00 -48.89
N THR A 544 -36.32 -6.74 -48.01
CA THR A 544 -36.42 -6.40 -46.59
C THR A 544 -35.04 -6.33 -45.95
N LYS A 545 -34.80 -5.25 -45.19
CA LYS A 545 -33.59 -5.01 -44.41
C LYS A 545 -33.92 -4.96 -42.93
N GLU A 546 -32.90 -5.20 -42.10
CA GLU A 546 -33.04 -5.23 -40.64
C GLU A 546 -32.45 -3.97 -40.01
N LEU A 547 -33.07 -3.57 -38.91
CA LEU A 547 -32.71 -2.44 -38.07
C LEU A 547 -32.79 -2.87 -36.60
N TYR A 548 -31.74 -2.55 -35.86
CA TYR A 548 -31.61 -2.90 -34.46
C TYR A 548 -31.49 -1.63 -33.63
N SER A 549 -31.97 -1.64 -32.39
CA SER A 549 -31.86 -0.48 -31.50
C SER A 549 -30.43 -0.15 -31.09
N HIS A 550 -29.55 -1.16 -31.06
CA HIS A 550 -28.15 -1.02 -30.70
C HIS A 550 -27.30 -2.11 -31.35
N ALA A 551 -25.98 -1.91 -31.38
CA ALA A 551 -25.04 -2.76 -32.10
C ALA A 551 -24.93 -4.20 -31.56
N GLN A 552 -25.11 -4.39 -30.25
CA GLN A 552 -24.97 -5.67 -29.55
C GLN A 552 -26.32 -6.34 -29.23
N TYR A 553 -27.33 -6.03 -30.04
CA TYR A 553 -28.69 -6.54 -29.87
C TYR A 553 -28.69 -8.08 -29.85
N GLY A 554 -29.29 -8.66 -28.80
CA GLY A 554 -29.39 -10.12 -28.59
C GLY A 554 -28.44 -10.66 -27.52
N ASP A 555 -27.23 -10.11 -27.43
CA ASP A 555 -26.24 -10.48 -26.41
C ASP A 555 -26.29 -9.54 -25.19
N ASN A 556 -26.68 -8.28 -25.39
CA ASN A 556 -26.74 -7.24 -24.36
C ASN A 556 -28.07 -6.46 -24.39
N ILE A 557 -28.24 -5.60 -23.39
CA ILE A 557 -29.28 -4.57 -23.29
C ILE A 557 -28.80 -3.26 -23.93
N TYR A 558 -29.72 -2.40 -24.37
CA TYR A 558 -29.34 -1.14 -25.04
C TYR A 558 -28.57 -0.19 -24.10
N PRO A 559 -27.68 0.66 -24.62
CA PRO A 559 -26.91 1.60 -23.79
C PRO A 559 -27.77 2.73 -23.20
N VAL A 560 -27.36 3.24 -22.04
CA VAL A 560 -27.91 4.46 -21.42
C VAL A 560 -27.51 5.70 -22.22
N GLN A 561 -28.30 6.77 -22.13
CA GLN A 561 -28.04 8.07 -22.76
C GLN A 561 -27.83 8.02 -24.28
N ALA A 562 -28.42 7.03 -24.94
CA ALA A 562 -28.37 6.88 -26.37
C ALA A 562 -29.36 7.86 -27.03
N ASN A 563 -28.91 8.52 -28.10
CA ASN A 563 -29.77 9.38 -28.90
C ASN A 563 -29.51 9.10 -30.38
N CYS A 564 -30.37 8.27 -30.95
CA CYS A 564 -30.19 7.70 -32.28
C CYS A 564 -31.32 8.15 -33.21
N ASP A 565 -30.94 8.82 -34.30
CA ASP A 565 -31.86 9.27 -35.33
C ASP A 565 -31.57 8.53 -36.64
N TRP A 566 -32.50 7.68 -37.08
CA TRP A 566 -32.46 7.01 -38.39
C TRP A 566 -33.46 7.64 -39.34
N VAL A 567 -33.04 7.88 -40.57
CA VAL A 567 -33.94 8.34 -41.65
C VAL A 567 -33.94 7.29 -42.75
N ILE A 568 -35.03 6.54 -42.86
CA ILE A 568 -35.21 5.52 -43.89
C ILE A 568 -35.85 6.18 -45.10
N VAL A 569 -35.23 6.05 -46.27
CA VAL A 569 -35.68 6.68 -47.52
C VAL A 569 -35.88 5.63 -48.61
N ALA A 570 -37.06 5.64 -49.22
CA ALA A 570 -37.44 4.84 -50.38
C ALA A 570 -37.17 5.61 -51.69
N GLU A 571 -37.28 4.94 -52.83
CA GLU A 571 -37.21 5.61 -54.14
C GLU A 571 -38.51 6.34 -54.46
N ASP A 572 -38.44 7.37 -55.31
CA ASP A 572 -39.59 8.18 -55.71
C ASP A 572 -40.76 7.30 -56.19
N GLY A 573 -41.94 7.48 -55.56
CA GLY A 573 -43.14 6.69 -55.88
C GLY A 573 -43.33 5.41 -55.05
N TYR A 574 -42.46 5.19 -54.05
CA TYR A 574 -42.58 4.14 -53.04
C TYR A 574 -42.61 4.74 -51.63
N GLY A 575 -43.23 4.02 -50.70
CA GLY A 575 -43.17 4.28 -49.27
C GLY A 575 -42.28 3.27 -48.54
N VAL A 576 -42.14 3.47 -47.24
CA VAL A 576 -41.42 2.63 -46.29
C VAL A 576 -42.46 1.90 -45.43
N GLU A 577 -42.39 0.57 -45.46
CA GLU A 577 -43.05 -0.31 -44.51
C GLU A 577 -42.05 -0.67 -43.40
N LEU A 578 -42.46 -0.52 -42.14
CA LEU A 578 -41.66 -0.83 -40.95
C LEU A 578 -42.45 -1.78 -40.05
N ILE A 579 -41.86 -2.93 -39.75
CA ILE A 579 -42.46 -4.01 -38.96
C ILE A 579 -41.52 -4.33 -37.79
N PHE A 580 -42.05 -4.31 -36.57
CA PHE A 580 -41.30 -4.70 -35.38
C PHE A 580 -41.45 -6.19 -35.10
N GLU A 581 -40.34 -6.92 -35.03
CA GLU A 581 -40.38 -8.32 -34.59
C GLU A 581 -40.34 -8.41 -33.06
N THR A 582 -39.53 -7.55 -32.44
CA THR A 582 -39.41 -7.45 -30.99
C THR A 582 -39.32 -5.99 -30.56
N PHE A 583 -39.88 -5.70 -29.39
CA PHE A 583 -39.86 -4.37 -28.80
C PHE A 583 -39.94 -4.50 -27.27
N GLU A 584 -38.87 -4.16 -26.58
CA GLU A 584 -38.78 -4.14 -25.12
C GLU A 584 -37.99 -2.91 -24.67
N MET A 585 -38.68 -1.91 -24.14
CA MET A 585 -38.12 -0.67 -23.57
C MET A 585 -38.62 -0.47 -22.14
N GLU A 586 -38.04 0.48 -21.42
CA GLU A 586 -38.58 0.89 -20.12
C GLU A 586 -40.07 1.28 -20.25
N GLU A 587 -40.87 0.87 -19.27
CA GLU A 587 -42.31 1.13 -19.25
C GLU A 587 -42.60 2.31 -18.33
N GLU A 588 -43.25 3.35 -18.87
CA GLU A 588 -43.65 4.54 -18.14
C GLU A 588 -44.96 5.09 -18.72
N SER A 589 -45.80 5.71 -17.88
CA SER A 589 -47.13 6.20 -18.24
C SER A 589 -47.17 7.18 -19.43
N ASP A 590 -46.19 8.07 -19.52
CA ASP A 590 -46.08 9.11 -20.56
C ASP A 590 -44.95 8.83 -21.56
N CYS A 591 -44.31 7.65 -21.48
CA CYS A 591 -43.09 7.28 -22.19
C CYS A 591 -41.99 8.37 -22.10
N GLY A 592 -41.78 8.94 -20.92
CA GLY A 592 -40.89 10.09 -20.68
C GLY A 592 -39.40 9.74 -20.54
N TYR A 593 -39.07 8.53 -20.11
CA TYR A 593 -37.71 8.04 -19.90
C TYR A 593 -37.12 7.52 -21.23
N ASP A 594 -37.19 6.20 -21.44
CA ASP A 594 -36.81 5.58 -22.69
C ASP A 594 -38.00 5.54 -23.67
N TYR A 595 -37.79 6.04 -24.89
CA TYR A 595 -38.83 6.04 -25.90
C TYR A 595 -38.32 5.94 -27.33
N MET A 596 -39.19 5.46 -28.20
CA MET A 596 -39.02 5.51 -29.64
C MET A 596 -40.11 6.37 -30.27
N GLU A 597 -39.73 7.37 -31.05
CA GLU A 597 -40.63 8.22 -31.82
C GLU A 597 -40.47 7.97 -33.32
N ILE A 598 -41.60 7.98 -34.03
CA ILE A 598 -41.61 7.80 -35.48
C ILE A 598 -42.31 8.97 -36.14
N TYR A 599 -41.69 9.52 -37.17
CA TYR A 599 -42.16 10.66 -37.94
C TYR A 599 -42.26 10.30 -39.42
N ASP A 600 -43.33 10.76 -40.07
CA ASP A 600 -43.57 10.55 -41.50
C ASP A 600 -42.87 11.64 -42.33
N GLY A 601 -41.54 11.59 -42.36
CA GLY A 601 -40.72 12.58 -43.03
C GLY A 601 -39.22 12.42 -42.75
N TYR A 602 -38.45 13.43 -43.15
CA TYR A 602 -36.99 13.43 -43.09
C TYR A 602 -36.41 13.88 -41.74
N ASP A 603 -37.21 14.57 -40.93
CA ASP A 603 -36.78 15.15 -39.66
C ASP A 603 -37.95 15.19 -38.65
N SER A 604 -37.66 15.64 -37.42
CA SER A 604 -38.63 15.71 -36.33
C SER A 604 -39.67 16.85 -36.48
N THR A 605 -39.62 17.64 -37.55
CA THR A 605 -40.65 18.64 -37.87
C THR A 605 -41.82 18.03 -38.65
N ALA A 606 -41.64 16.83 -39.20
CA ALA A 606 -42.68 16.07 -39.87
C ALA A 606 -43.77 15.56 -38.91
N PRO A 607 -44.94 15.14 -39.40
CA PRO A 607 -46.00 14.60 -38.55
C PRO A 607 -45.52 13.37 -37.76
N ARG A 608 -45.63 13.41 -36.43
CA ARG A 608 -45.33 12.27 -35.56
C ARG A 608 -46.43 11.23 -35.69
N LEU A 609 -46.07 10.05 -36.19
CA LEU A 609 -46.97 8.91 -36.32
C LEU A 609 -47.23 8.28 -34.95
N ALA A 610 -46.18 8.07 -34.16
CA ALA A 610 -46.30 7.43 -32.86
C ALA A 610 -45.11 7.71 -31.93
N ARG A 611 -45.33 7.44 -30.64
CA ARG A 611 -44.32 7.34 -29.58
C ARG A 611 -44.59 6.05 -28.82
N TYR A 612 -43.57 5.21 -28.66
CA TYR A 612 -43.67 3.89 -28.03
C TYR A 612 -42.67 3.74 -26.88
N CYS A 613 -43.09 3.02 -25.84
CA CYS A 613 -42.27 2.51 -24.73
C CYS A 613 -42.93 1.22 -24.20
N GLY A 614 -42.31 0.56 -23.22
CA GLY A 614 -42.82 -0.71 -22.68
C GLY A 614 -42.50 -1.94 -23.52
N SER A 615 -43.30 -3.00 -23.39
CA SER A 615 -43.01 -4.33 -23.95
C SER A 615 -44.09 -4.83 -24.92
N GLY A 616 -43.66 -5.42 -26.05
CA GLY A 616 -44.50 -5.99 -27.09
C GLY A 616 -44.37 -5.22 -28.42
N PRO A 617 -44.25 -5.92 -29.58
CA PRO A 617 -44.09 -5.26 -30.87
C PRO A 617 -45.32 -4.40 -31.21
N PRO A 618 -45.14 -3.12 -31.61
CA PRO A 618 -46.24 -2.27 -32.05
C PRO A 618 -46.82 -2.69 -33.41
N GLU A 619 -47.96 -2.10 -33.79
CA GLU A 619 -48.58 -2.32 -35.11
C GLU A 619 -47.64 -1.89 -36.26
N GLU A 620 -47.83 -2.49 -37.43
CA GLU A 620 -47.07 -2.19 -38.64
C GLU A 620 -47.26 -0.71 -39.07
N ILE A 621 -46.17 -0.09 -39.51
CA ILE A 621 -46.14 1.34 -39.84
C ILE A 621 -45.82 1.51 -41.32
N TYR A 622 -46.61 2.34 -41.99
CA TYR A 622 -46.45 2.71 -43.39
C TYR A 622 -46.25 4.21 -43.49
N SER A 623 -45.20 4.67 -44.19
CA SER A 623 -45.02 6.09 -44.49
C SER A 623 -46.05 6.56 -45.52
N ALA A 624 -46.57 7.78 -45.38
CA ALA A 624 -47.38 8.41 -46.44
C ALA A 624 -46.50 9.00 -47.55
N GLY A 625 -45.25 9.33 -47.21
CA GLY A 625 -44.22 9.80 -48.16
C GLY A 625 -43.17 8.75 -48.50
N ASP A 626 -42.08 9.21 -49.08
CA ASP A 626 -40.89 8.44 -49.45
C ASP A 626 -39.90 8.25 -48.28
N SER A 627 -40.20 8.78 -47.10
CA SER A 627 -39.28 8.79 -45.97
C SER A 627 -39.96 8.55 -44.64
N LEU A 628 -39.23 7.92 -43.72
CA LEU A 628 -39.66 7.70 -42.34
C LEU A 628 -38.46 7.93 -41.39
N MET A 629 -38.63 8.81 -40.41
CA MET A 629 -37.62 9.06 -39.38
C MET A 629 -37.97 8.33 -38.09
N ILE A 630 -36.99 7.63 -37.52
CA ILE A 630 -37.08 6.95 -36.23
C ILE A 630 -36.10 7.62 -35.28
N ARG A 631 -36.59 8.05 -34.12
CA ARG A 631 -35.80 8.54 -33.00
C ARG A 631 -35.86 7.54 -31.86
N PHE A 632 -34.71 7.11 -31.38
CA PHE A 632 -34.58 6.28 -30.18
C PHE A 632 -33.77 7.04 -29.14
N HIS A 633 -34.39 7.26 -27.98
CA HIS A 633 -33.82 8.02 -26.89
C HIS A 633 -33.84 7.17 -25.61
N THR A 634 -32.74 7.16 -24.88
CA THR A 634 -32.64 6.49 -23.57
C THR A 634 -32.09 7.43 -22.51
N ASP A 635 -32.52 7.25 -21.26
CA ASP A 635 -32.04 8.04 -20.12
C ASP A 635 -30.80 7.41 -19.43
N ASP A 636 -30.42 7.88 -18.24
CA ASP A 636 -29.26 7.40 -17.51
C ASP A 636 -29.52 6.14 -16.65
N THR A 637 -30.73 5.58 -16.69
CA THR A 637 -31.16 4.44 -15.89
C THR A 637 -31.91 3.38 -16.71
N ILE A 638 -32.22 2.25 -16.04
CA ILE A 638 -33.11 1.14 -16.48
C ILE A 638 -33.11 0.81 -17.98
N ASN A 639 -32.24 -0.11 -18.39
CA ASN A 639 -32.18 -0.59 -19.77
C ASN A 639 -32.88 -1.94 -19.96
N LYS A 640 -33.39 -2.19 -21.16
CA LYS A 640 -34.02 -3.46 -21.59
C LYS A 640 -33.39 -3.98 -22.89
N LYS A 641 -33.96 -5.02 -23.50
CA LYS A 641 -33.41 -5.60 -24.73
C LYS A 641 -33.46 -4.67 -25.94
N GLY A 642 -34.39 -3.71 -25.98
CA GLY A 642 -34.58 -2.79 -27.11
C GLY A 642 -35.47 -3.36 -28.20
N PHE A 643 -35.26 -2.95 -29.45
CA PHE A 643 -36.09 -3.35 -30.58
C PHE A 643 -35.29 -3.97 -31.73
N HIS A 644 -35.93 -4.91 -32.42
CA HIS A 644 -35.54 -5.40 -33.74
C HIS A 644 -36.70 -5.16 -34.70
N ALA A 645 -36.42 -4.39 -35.76
CA ALA A 645 -37.37 -4.01 -36.76
C ALA A 645 -36.87 -4.36 -38.16
N ARG A 646 -37.80 -4.56 -39.07
CA ARG A 646 -37.57 -4.86 -40.48
C ARG A 646 -38.23 -3.77 -41.31
N TYR A 647 -37.51 -3.28 -42.32
CA TYR A 647 -38.04 -2.26 -43.22
C TYR A 647 -37.90 -2.66 -44.68
N THR A 648 -38.93 -2.34 -45.46
CA THR A 648 -39.02 -2.67 -46.89
C THR A 648 -39.60 -1.48 -47.66
N SER A 649 -39.21 -1.34 -48.92
CA SER A 649 -39.82 -0.37 -49.83
C SER A 649 -41.09 -0.97 -50.45
N THR A 650 -42.22 -0.28 -50.30
CA THR A 650 -43.54 -0.73 -50.79
C THR A 650 -44.11 0.29 -51.77
N LYS A 651 -44.77 -0.17 -52.83
CA LYS A 651 -45.37 0.74 -53.81
C LYS A 651 -46.67 1.31 -53.23
N PHE A 652 -46.92 2.62 -53.38
CA PHE A 652 -48.13 3.27 -52.85
C PHE A 652 -49.48 2.63 -53.26
N GLN A 653 -49.51 1.78 -54.29
CA GLN A 653 -50.72 1.11 -54.76
C GLN A 653 -51.16 -0.11 -53.93
N ASP A 654 -50.30 -0.69 -53.08
CA ASP A 654 -50.64 -1.89 -52.28
C ASP A 654 -51.19 -1.57 -50.86
N ALA A 655 -51.00 -0.34 -50.36
CA ALA A 655 -51.46 0.07 -49.03
C ALA A 655 -52.99 0.31 -48.91
N LEU A 656 -53.72 0.32 -50.03
CA LEU A 656 -55.17 0.57 -50.07
C LEU A 656 -56.04 -0.68 -49.92
N HIS A 657 -55.45 -1.89 -49.89
CA HIS A 657 -56.20 -3.15 -49.87
C HIS A 657 -56.24 -3.91 -48.54
N MET A 658 -55.65 -3.40 -47.45
CA MET A 658 -55.68 -4.06 -46.13
C MET A 658 -56.44 -3.28 -45.04
N ARG A 659 -57.52 -2.56 -45.40
CA ARG A 659 -58.56 -2.18 -44.43
C ARG A 659 -59.83 -2.99 -44.69
N LYS A 660 -60.01 -4.08 -43.92
CA LYS A 660 -61.32 -4.67 -43.69
C LYS A 660 -61.41 -5.30 -42.31
#